data_AF-I8TLQ0-F1
#
_entry.id   AF-I8TLQ0-F1
#
_cell.length_a   1.000
_cell.length_b   1.000
_cell.length_c   1.000
_cell.angle_alpha   90.00
_cell.angle_beta   90.00
_cell.angle_gamma   90.00
#
_symmetry.space_group_name_H-M   'P 1'
#
loop_
_entity.id
_entity.type
_entity.pdbx_description
1 polymer ?
#
loop_
_entity_poly.entity_id
_entity_poly.type
_entity_poly.pdbx_seq_one_letter_code
_entity_poly.pdbx_strand_id
1 'polypeptide(L)'
;MAAPSPRNLSAQQLADISPIGTAVLNSRDEILFLNRRFRELMTCQSRRAFDGWSQSIARGDYDRVAAVYDNALKANKALRIEYRTCDEPCQWRLLMLTPFGEEELRGLPLGPGGGSYCTITDITEEKRAEISQKKIAEEAQRRKEQQERFIDMISHEVRNPLSAILHCTEDILEAVQQKDRRNIRVEDIAQAAETISLCVAHQKKIVDDVLTFSKLDAEMFTLLPQRVQPRQHLAMSLMMFRPELRKHNIDFEYKLDHSYADCGVDWVVADLDRMSQVLVNLVCNAIKFTAKAGDEKKISVFMGASKVRPTSYPPNVVFFSSDESALRLNATNRPEWGEGGVAYLMVAVKDTGIGISEEAQKRLFERFNQATPRTETIYGGSGLGLNVSRRLCHLHGGEIGVSSKEGHGSTFGFFFTIRRSVESSTTKPPRQEQGAIAELCREVQALSSKVTEGTTEIANPTIRTSPEMTHVKEVSPGASKDGTWEHTARIAYDAGNTEVMRHSPNIAQSADQPQYREKQPSQSSRSQPDASKERRVLVVEDNVINQRIVARKLESLGFQVTAVSNGREALDMVQQSTFDCILMDQAMPVMDGNSATRAVRDLEKHGMAHIPVLGVTANVRAEQQAEMKAAGMDDVIHKPYKMRDLCDRIQQLMG
;
A
#
# COMPACT_ATOMS: atom_id res chain seq x y z
N MET A 1 67.70 35.21 41.96
CA MET A 1 66.39 34.53 41.89
C MET A 1 66.61 33.19 41.21
N ALA A 2 66.59 32.09 41.96
CA ALA A 2 66.74 30.75 41.41
C ALA A 2 65.45 30.34 40.68
N ALA A 3 65.58 29.84 39.45
CA ALA A 3 64.46 29.30 38.68
C ALA A 3 63.90 28.04 39.37
N PRO A 4 62.57 27.85 39.44
CA PRO A 4 62.00 26.66 40.05
C PRO A 4 62.33 25.44 39.18
N SER A 5 62.92 24.43 39.80
CA SER A 5 63.19 23.12 39.19
C SER A 5 61.90 22.50 38.63
N PRO A 6 61.94 21.76 37.50
CA PRO A 6 60.75 21.14 36.93
C PRO A 6 60.15 20.16 37.94
N ARG A 7 58.92 20.44 38.42
CA ARG A 7 58.16 19.49 39.23
C ARG A 7 57.83 18.28 38.35
N ASN A 8 58.35 17.11 38.69
CA ASN A 8 57.96 15.86 38.05
C ASN A 8 56.43 15.69 38.16
N LEU A 9 55.76 15.49 37.03
CA LEU A 9 54.33 15.17 36.95
C LEU A 9 54.08 13.85 37.68
N SER A 10 53.12 13.82 38.61
CA SER A 10 52.74 12.58 39.28
C SER A 10 51.88 11.71 38.38
N ALA A 11 51.91 10.39 38.58
CA ALA A 11 51.06 9.46 37.83
C ALA A 11 49.55 9.79 37.97
N GLN A 12 49.13 10.33 39.12
CA GLN A 12 47.77 10.82 39.34
C GLN A 12 47.45 12.02 38.43
N GLN A 13 48.36 12.99 38.32
CA GLN A 13 48.16 14.16 37.46
C GLN A 13 48.05 13.77 35.99
N LEU A 14 48.84 12.80 35.53
CA LEU A 14 48.72 12.27 34.17
C LEU A 14 47.40 11.55 33.95
N ALA A 15 46.97 10.71 34.90
CA ALA A 15 45.70 10.02 34.82
C ALA A 15 44.49 10.97 34.86
N ASP A 16 44.57 12.08 35.60
CA ASP A 16 43.50 13.07 35.71
C ASP A 16 43.32 13.92 34.44
N ILE A 17 44.33 13.99 33.57
CA ILE A 17 44.28 14.67 32.27
C ILE A 17 43.65 13.77 31.19
N SER A 18 43.61 12.45 31.40
CA SER A 18 42.99 11.50 30.47
C SER A 18 41.52 11.84 30.23
N PRO A 19 41.02 11.78 28.98
CA PRO A 19 39.59 11.96 28.69
C PRO A 19 38.75 10.75 29.11
N ILE A 20 39.40 9.63 29.44
CA ILE A 20 38.75 8.37 29.83
C ILE A 20 38.71 8.28 31.36
N GLY A 21 37.57 7.89 31.90
CA GLY A 21 37.48 7.53 33.31
C GLY A 21 38.21 6.21 33.55
N THR A 22 39.19 6.21 34.46
CA THR A 22 39.96 5.02 34.82
C THR A 22 39.78 4.70 36.30
N ALA A 23 39.58 3.42 36.62
CA ALA A 23 39.63 2.89 37.97
C ALA A 23 40.38 1.56 38.04
N VAL A 24 40.97 1.28 39.19
CA VAL A 24 41.61 0.00 39.54
C VAL A 24 40.82 -0.61 40.69
N LEU A 25 40.35 -1.84 40.48
CA LEU A 25 39.51 -2.58 41.42
C LEU A 25 40.29 -3.77 41.96
N ASN A 26 40.11 -4.09 43.23
CA ASN A 26 40.60 -5.35 43.79
C ASN A 26 39.58 -6.48 43.58
N SER A 27 39.95 -7.70 43.97
CA SER A 27 39.09 -8.90 43.91
C SER A 27 37.79 -8.84 44.73
N ARG A 28 37.61 -7.81 45.58
CA ARG A 28 36.39 -7.55 46.35
C ARG A 28 35.58 -6.38 45.80
N ASP A 29 35.90 -5.93 44.58
CA ASP A 29 35.25 -4.81 43.89
C ASP A 29 35.46 -3.45 44.59
N GLU A 30 36.53 -3.33 45.40
CA GLU A 30 36.90 -2.08 46.06
C GLU A 30 37.84 -1.26 45.16
N ILE A 31 37.54 0.04 44.99
CA ILE A 31 38.43 0.93 44.25
C ILE A 31 39.70 1.21 45.05
N LEU A 32 40.85 0.85 44.47
CA LEU A 32 42.17 1.22 44.96
C LEU A 32 42.67 2.52 44.33
N PHE A 33 42.27 2.79 43.09
CA PHE A 33 42.62 3.99 42.35
C PHE A 33 41.47 4.40 41.45
N LEU A 34 41.23 5.70 41.34
CA LEU A 34 40.38 6.26 40.30
C LEU A 34 40.88 7.65 39.92
N ASN A 35 40.70 8.02 38.65
CA ASN A 35 41.01 9.37 38.18
C ASN A 35 39.80 10.31 38.30
N ARG A 36 40.03 11.61 38.11
CA ARG A 36 38.99 12.64 38.13
C ARG A 36 37.84 12.33 37.17
N ARG A 37 38.15 11.93 35.92
CA ARG A 37 37.13 11.63 34.91
C ARG A 37 36.22 10.48 35.29
N PHE A 38 36.74 9.45 35.97
CA PHE A 38 35.91 8.34 36.44
C PHE A 38 34.83 8.83 37.41
N ARG A 39 35.16 9.75 38.33
CA ARG A 39 34.15 10.35 39.23
C ARG A 39 33.09 11.15 38.47
N GLU A 40 33.53 11.95 37.49
CA GLU A 40 32.63 12.81 36.70
C GLU A 40 31.64 11.98 35.88
N LEU A 41 32.07 10.85 35.33
CA LEU A 41 31.23 9.98 34.49
C LEU A 41 30.24 9.10 35.27
N MET A 42 30.45 8.90 36.57
CA MET A 42 29.67 8.01 37.45
C MET A 42 28.52 8.70 38.19
N THR A 43 28.30 9.99 37.94
CA THR A 43 27.22 10.86 38.47
C THR A 43 26.95 10.88 39.99
N CYS A 44 27.72 10.15 40.82
CA CYS A 44 27.59 10.10 42.28
C CYS A 44 28.94 10.17 43.01
N GLN A 45 29.01 10.93 44.12
CA GLN A 45 30.23 11.17 44.92
C GLN A 45 30.47 10.16 46.06
N SER A 46 29.97 8.92 45.95
CA SER A 46 30.17 7.91 47.01
C SER A 46 31.64 7.46 47.10
N ARG A 47 32.13 7.25 48.33
CA ARG A 47 33.47 6.67 48.60
C ARG A 47 33.53 5.15 48.41
N ARG A 48 32.38 4.47 48.31
CA ARG A 48 32.30 3.08 47.83
C ARG A 48 31.95 3.09 46.35
N ALA A 49 32.85 2.53 45.57
CA ALA A 49 32.89 2.51 44.12
C ALA A 49 31.59 2.17 43.39
N PHE A 50 30.96 1.07 43.78
CA PHE A 50 30.01 0.37 42.92
C PHE A 50 28.54 0.54 43.30
N ASP A 51 28.25 1.14 44.47
CA ASP A 51 26.91 1.63 44.78
C ASP A 51 26.56 2.84 43.89
N GLY A 52 27.53 3.69 43.56
CA GLY A 52 27.32 4.87 42.73
C GLY A 52 27.19 4.57 41.23
N TRP A 53 28.00 3.64 40.71
CA TRP A 53 27.93 3.24 39.29
C TRP A 53 26.59 2.60 38.94
N SER A 54 26.17 1.62 39.75
CA SER A 54 24.93 0.88 39.54
C SER A 54 23.70 1.81 39.56
N GLN A 55 23.75 2.87 40.38
CA GLN A 55 22.75 3.95 40.41
C GLN A 55 22.79 4.89 39.20
N SER A 56 23.94 4.99 38.51
CA SER A 56 24.08 5.81 37.29
C SER A 56 23.46 5.17 36.05
N ILE A 57 23.14 3.88 36.09
CA ILE A 57 22.59 3.13 34.95
C ILE A 57 21.07 3.37 34.84
N ALA A 58 20.58 3.61 33.63
CA ALA A 58 19.16 3.71 33.36
C ALA A 58 18.43 2.42 33.77
N ARG A 59 17.23 2.55 34.37
CA ARG A 59 16.44 1.41 34.88
C ARG A 59 16.25 0.27 33.87
N GLY A 60 16.08 0.60 32.58
CA GLY A 60 15.88 -0.40 31.53
C GLY A 60 17.15 -1.18 31.13
N ASP A 61 18.33 -0.68 31.47
CA ASP A 61 19.62 -1.33 31.15
C ASP A 61 20.23 -2.04 32.37
N TYR A 62 19.76 -1.74 33.59
CA TYR A 62 20.34 -2.20 34.86
C TYR A 62 20.50 -3.72 34.93
N ASP A 63 19.40 -4.47 34.75
CA ASP A 63 19.41 -5.95 34.91
C ASP A 63 20.39 -6.62 33.93
N ARG A 64 20.41 -6.14 32.69
CA ARG A 64 21.33 -6.62 31.65
C ARG A 64 22.77 -6.32 32.02
N VAL A 65 23.06 -5.09 32.45
CA VAL A 65 24.43 -4.66 32.73
C VAL A 65 24.97 -5.32 33.99
N ALA A 66 24.18 -5.40 35.06
CA ALA A 66 24.54 -6.06 36.31
C ALA A 66 24.83 -7.55 36.11
N ALA A 67 23.98 -8.27 35.36
CA ALA A 67 24.17 -9.70 35.11
C ALA A 67 25.48 -9.99 34.34
N VAL A 68 25.80 -9.17 33.33
CA VAL A 68 27.02 -9.35 32.54
C VAL A 68 28.26 -8.96 33.37
N TYR A 69 28.17 -7.91 34.18
CA TYR A 69 29.23 -7.48 35.08
C TYR A 69 29.58 -8.55 36.13
N ASP A 70 28.57 -9.06 36.84
CA ASP A 70 28.74 -10.09 37.87
C ASP A 70 29.38 -11.37 37.32
N ASN A 71 28.99 -11.76 36.10
CA ASN A 71 29.55 -12.93 35.43
C ASN A 71 31.02 -12.70 35.04
N ALA A 72 31.35 -11.52 34.50
CA ALA A 72 32.72 -11.17 34.14
C ALA A 72 33.66 -11.17 35.35
N LEU A 73 33.23 -10.63 36.49
CA LEU A 73 33.98 -10.67 37.74
C LEU A 73 34.18 -12.09 38.27
N LYS A 74 33.10 -12.89 38.37
CA LYS A 74 33.17 -14.28 38.87
C LYS A 74 34.05 -15.16 38.00
N ALA A 75 34.00 -14.95 36.68
CA ALA A 75 34.79 -15.71 35.71
C ALA A 75 36.21 -15.15 35.49
N ASN A 76 36.55 -14.02 36.12
CA ASN A 76 37.78 -13.26 35.88
C ASN A 76 38.06 -13.03 34.39
N LYS A 77 37.05 -12.56 33.65
CA LYS A 77 37.09 -12.33 32.20
C LYS A 77 36.97 -10.86 31.86
N ALA A 78 37.57 -10.49 30.73
CA ALA A 78 37.39 -9.16 30.18
C ALA A 78 35.91 -8.91 29.81
N LEU A 79 35.45 -7.68 30.07
CA LEU A 79 34.11 -7.20 29.79
C LEU A 79 34.18 -5.98 28.88
N ARG A 80 33.25 -5.89 27.94
CA ARG A 80 32.93 -4.69 27.21
C ARG A 80 31.41 -4.55 27.14
N ILE A 81 30.85 -3.50 27.72
CA ILE A 81 29.40 -3.28 27.73
C ILE A 81 29.03 -1.82 27.60
N GLU A 82 28.04 -1.55 26.75
CA GLU A 82 27.45 -0.24 26.55
C GLU A 82 26.16 -0.13 27.37
N TYR A 83 25.96 1.03 28.00
CA TYR A 83 24.79 1.29 28.82
C TYR A 83 24.39 2.77 28.77
N ARG A 84 23.12 3.02 29.05
CA ARG A 84 22.55 4.37 29.17
C ARG A 84 22.63 4.87 30.60
N THR A 85 22.88 6.16 30.78
CA THR A 85 22.82 6.81 32.10
C THR A 85 21.39 7.16 32.50
N CYS A 86 21.15 7.29 33.80
CA CYS A 86 19.86 7.70 34.37
C CYS A 86 19.58 9.20 34.23
N ASP A 87 20.52 10.00 33.74
CA ASP A 87 20.39 11.46 33.61
C ASP A 87 19.43 11.85 32.47
N GLU A 88 18.87 13.05 32.57
CA GLU A 88 18.15 13.70 31.48
C GLU A 88 18.95 14.92 30.97
N PRO A 89 19.37 14.95 29.69
CA PRO A 89 19.16 13.94 28.67
C PRO A 89 20.05 12.69 28.86
N CYS A 90 19.49 11.52 28.54
CA CYS A 90 20.18 10.24 28.62
C CYS A 90 21.49 10.26 27.82
N GLN A 91 22.59 9.86 28.47
CA GLN A 91 23.90 9.73 27.85
C GLN A 91 24.27 8.26 27.66
N TRP A 92 25.19 7.98 26.73
CA TRP A 92 25.71 6.63 26.52
C TRP A 92 27.12 6.50 27.08
N ARG A 93 27.36 5.38 27.74
CA ARG A 93 28.65 5.04 28.35
C ARG A 93 29.09 3.66 27.89
N LEU A 94 30.39 3.52 27.70
CA LEU A 94 31.06 2.25 27.48
C LEU A 94 31.86 1.91 28.72
N LEU A 95 31.51 0.81 29.40
CA LEU A 95 32.32 0.20 30.44
C LEU A 95 33.19 -0.90 29.82
N MET A 96 34.49 -0.86 30.13
CA MET A 96 35.37 -2.00 29.92
C MET A 96 36.04 -2.41 31.21
N LEU A 97 36.07 -3.72 31.47
CA LEU A 97 36.78 -4.32 32.58
C LEU A 97 37.83 -5.27 32.02
N THR A 98 39.08 -5.12 32.43
CA THR A 98 40.18 -5.99 32.01
C THR A 98 40.87 -6.53 33.26
N PRO A 99 40.84 -7.84 33.53
CA PRO A 99 41.55 -8.41 34.67
C PRO A 99 43.07 -8.29 34.47
N PHE A 100 43.82 -8.05 35.55
CA PHE A 100 45.28 -8.02 35.48
C PHE A 100 45.87 -9.42 35.28
N GLY A 101 46.95 -9.51 34.49
CA GLY A 101 47.72 -10.74 34.31
C GLY A 101 48.65 -11.04 35.50
N GLU A 102 49.16 -12.27 35.59
CA GLU A 102 50.01 -12.71 36.71
C GLU A 102 51.31 -11.89 36.90
N GLU A 103 51.85 -11.30 35.84
CA GLU A 103 53.05 -10.45 35.90
C GLU A 103 52.77 -9.05 36.47
N GLU A 104 51.60 -8.49 36.17
CA GLU A 104 51.16 -7.14 36.57
C GLU A 104 50.78 -7.09 38.07
N LEU A 105 50.43 -8.24 38.65
CA LEU A 105 50.12 -8.39 40.08
C LEU A 105 51.33 -8.17 41.00
N ARG A 106 52.58 -8.29 40.49
CA ARG A 106 53.79 -8.19 41.34
C ARG A 106 54.11 -6.77 41.81
N GLY A 107 53.55 -5.74 41.16
CA GLY A 107 53.84 -4.33 41.44
C GLY A 107 52.72 -3.55 42.12
N LEU A 108 51.53 -4.13 42.30
CA LEU A 108 50.34 -3.44 42.79
C LEU A 108 49.77 -4.12 44.06
N PRO A 109 49.34 -3.35 45.08
CA PRO A 109 48.80 -3.90 46.32
C PRO A 109 47.34 -4.39 46.16
N LEU A 110 47.10 -5.36 45.27
CA LEU A 110 45.76 -5.81 44.87
C LEU A 110 45.16 -6.92 45.77
N GLY A 111 45.96 -7.47 46.69
CA GLY A 111 45.56 -8.58 47.56
C GLY A 111 45.57 -9.96 46.88
N PRO A 112 45.32 -11.06 47.62
CA PRO A 112 45.55 -12.44 47.18
C PRO A 112 44.56 -12.97 46.12
N GLY A 113 43.60 -12.17 45.65
CA GLY A 113 42.58 -12.57 44.69
C GLY A 113 42.68 -11.91 43.31
N GLY A 114 43.74 -11.13 43.05
CA GLY A 114 43.88 -10.34 41.83
C GLY A 114 43.07 -9.05 41.82
N GLY A 115 42.96 -8.42 40.66
CA GLY A 115 42.19 -7.19 40.46
C GLY A 115 41.93 -6.91 38.99
N SER A 116 41.18 -5.85 38.73
CA SER A 116 40.77 -5.47 37.37
C SER A 116 40.98 -3.99 37.10
N TYR A 117 41.39 -3.69 35.87
CA TYR A 117 41.44 -2.36 35.31
C TYR A 117 40.09 -2.03 34.66
N CYS A 118 39.45 -0.97 35.15
CA CYS A 118 38.13 -0.54 34.72
C CYS A 118 38.24 0.81 33.98
N THR A 119 37.57 0.92 32.83
CA THR A 119 37.46 2.18 32.10
C THR A 119 36.02 2.51 31.74
N ILE A 120 35.67 3.79 31.84
CA ILE A 120 34.39 4.34 31.41
C ILE A 120 34.66 5.45 30.41
N THR A 121 34.06 5.36 29.24
CA THR A 121 34.15 6.36 28.17
C THR A 121 32.76 6.86 27.81
N ASP A 122 32.63 8.18 27.63
CA ASP A 122 31.45 8.77 27.00
C ASP A 122 31.44 8.43 25.51
N ILE A 123 30.39 7.73 25.05
CA ILE A 123 30.20 7.36 23.64
C ILE A 123 28.91 7.97 23.07
N THR A 124 28.42 9.05 23.69
CA THR A 124 27.12 9.63 23.37
C THR A 124 27.07 10.18 21.96
N GLU A 125 28.11 10.88 21.49
CA GLU A 125 28.14 11.45 20.14
C GLU A 125 28.24 10.36 19.08
N GLU A 126 29.10 9.37 19.32
CA GLU A 126 29.28 8.21 18.45
C GLU A 126 28.00 7.38 18.34
N LYS A 127 27.32 7.13 19.47
CA LYS A 127 26.04 6.40 19.46
C LYS A 127 24.93 7.19 18.79
N ARG A 128 24.87 8.51 18.97
CA ARG A 128 23.90 9.35 18.24
C ARG A 128 24.15 9.30 16.74
N ALA A 129 25.41 9.38 16.31
CA ALA A 129 25.80 9.26 14.91
C ALA A 129 25.46 7.86 14.34
N GLU A 130 25.81 6.78 15.06
CA GLU A 130 25.52 5.40 14.67
C GLU A 130 24.00 5.16 14.52
N ILE A 131 23.21 5.58 15.51
CA ILE A 131 21.75 5.43 15.49
C ILE A 131 21.13 6.27 14.36
N SER A 132 21.60 7.50 14.15
CA SER A 132 21.13 8.36 13.07
C SER A 132 21.46 7.75 11.70
N GLN A 133 22.69 7.28 11.50
CA GLN A 133 23.12 6.64 10.26
C GLN A 133 22.33 5.35 10.00
N LYS A 134 22.13 4.52 11.03
CA LYS A 134 21.31 3.31 10.93
C LYS A 134 19.87 3.66 10.54
N LYS A 135 19.30 4.70 11.14
CA LYS A 135 17.94 5.16 10.80
C LYS A 135 17.85 5.64 9.35
N ILE A 136 18.80 6.45 8.87
CA ILE A 136 18.87 6.91 7.49
C ILE A 136 19.01 5.73 6.52
N ALA A 137 19.88 4.77 6.84
CA ALA A 137 20.08 3.57 6.02
C ALA A 137 18.82 2.70 5.97
N GLU A 138 18.14 2.48 7.10
CA GLU A 138 16.86 1.77 7.16
C GLU A 138 15.77 2.50 6.33
N GLU A 139 15.68 3.82 6.42
CA GLU A 139 14.73 4.62 5.62
C GLU A 139 15.02 4.55 4.13
N ALA A 140 16.30 4.64 3.73
CA ALA A 140 16.73 4.51 2.34
C ALA A 140 16.44 3.10 1.79
N GLN A 141 16.71 2.06 2.58
CA GLN A 141 16.43 0.68 2.21
C GLN A 141 14.92 0.43 2.05
N ARG A 142 14.08 0.92 2.97
CA ARG A 142 12.63 0.83 2.84
C ARG A 142 12.11 1.56 1.59
N ARG A 143 12.66 2.74 1.26
CA ARG A 143 12.29 3.46 0.03
C ARG A 143 12.66 2.66 -1.21
N LYS A 144 13.85 2.07 -1.23
CA LYS A 144 14.30 1.21 -2.34
C LYS A 144 13.37 0.01 -2.52
N GLU A 145 13.06 -0.71 -1.44
CA GLU A 145 12.14 -1.86 -1.46
C GLU A 145 10.74 -1.47 -1.94
N GLN A 146 10.22 -0.32 -1.51
CA GLN A 146 8.93 0.20 -2.01
C GLN A 146 8.96 0.53 -3.50
N GLN A 147 10.07 1.10 -3.99
CA GLN A 147 10.25 1.41 -5.41
C GLN A 147 10.38 0.15 -6.27
N GLU A 148 11.08 -0.88 -5.78
CA GLU A 148 11.18 -2.18 -6.45
C GLU A 148 9.82 -2.87 -6.54
N ARG A 149 9.09 -2.96 -5.42
CA ARG A 149 7.72 -3.51 -5.39
C ARG A 149 6.77 -2.78 -6.35
N PHE A 150 6.90 -1.45 -6.47
CA PHE A 150 6.12 -0.66 -7.41
C PHE A 150 6.40 -1.05 -8.87
N ILE A 151 7.67 -1.20 -9.23
CA ILE A 151 8.08 -1.60 -10.57
C ILE A 151 7.56 -3.00 -10.88
N ASP A 152 7.67 -3.93 -9.93
CA ASP A 152 7.20 -5.30 -10.10
C ASP A 152 5.67 -5.35 -10.29
N MET A 153 4.92 -4.61 -9.47
CA MET A 153 3.47 -4.48 -9.58
C MET A 153 3.02 -3.91 -10.93
N ILE A 154 3.60 -2.77 -11.38
CA ILE A 154 3.25 -2.19 -12.68
C ILE A 154 3.60 -3.16 -13.81
N SER A 155 4.77 -3.79 -13.74
CA SER A 155 5.20 -4.74 -14.74
C SER A 155 4.23 -5.91 -14.84
N HIS A 156 3.63 -6.33 -13.72
CA HIS A 156 2.57 -7.34 -13.69
C HIS A 156 1.25 -6.82 -14.28
N GLU A 157 0.78 -5.65 -13.83
CA GLU A 157 -0.50 -5.07 -14.25
C GLU A 157 -0.52 -4.66 -15.73
N VAL A 158 0.58 -4.15 -16.28
CA VAL A 158 0.70 -3.80 -17.71
C VAL A 158 0.76 -5.06 -18.58
N ARG A 159 1.41 -6.11 -18.07
CA ARG A 159 1.69 -7.30 -18.86
C ARG A 159 0.50 -8.26 -18.98
N ASN A 160 -0.27 -8.44 -17.92
CA ASN A 160 -1.43 -9.33 -17.95
C ASN A 160 -2.42 -9.03 -19.10
N PRO A 161 -2.85 -7.77 -19.33
CA PRO A 161 -3.65 -7.44 -20.51
C PRO A 161 -2.88 -7.59 -21.83
N LEU A 162 -1.55 -7.44 -21.86
CA LEU A 162 -0.76 -7.68 -23.09
C LEU A 162 -0.82 -9.15 -23.50
N SER A 163 -0.67 -10.08 -22.55
CA SER A 163 -0.80 -11.53 -22.81
C SER A 163 -2.20 -11.88 -23.31
N ALA A 164 -3.26 -11.31 -22.70
CA ALA A 164 -4.62 -11.51 -23.16
C ALA A 164 -4.87 -10.97 -24.58
N ILE A 165 -4.37 -9.77 -24.90
CA ILE A 165 -4.45 -9.21 -26.26
C ILE A 165 -3.74 -10.11 -27.26
N LEU A 166 -2.55 -10.61 -26.92
CA LEU A 166 -1.78 -11.49 -27.79
C LEU A 166 -2.54 -12.79 -28.06
N HIS A 167 -3.10 -13.43 -27.03
CA HIS A 167 -3.91 -14.65 -27.19
C HIS A 167 -5.17 -14.41 -28.02
N CYS A 168 -5.92 -13.33 -27.76
CA CYS A 168 -7.09 -12.99 -28.56
C CYS A 168 -6.72 -12.72 -30.03
N THR A 169 -5.55 -12.13 -30.29
CA THR A 169 -5.06 -11.91 -31.66
C THR A 169 -4.67 -13.22 -32.33
N GLU A 170 -4.04 -14.16 -31.61
CA GLU A 170 -3.75 -15.51 -32.09
C GLU A 170 -5.03 -16.27 -32.42
N ASP A 171 -6.06 -16.19 -31.57
CA ASP A 171 -7.37 -16.82 -31.81
C ASP A 171 -8.07 -16.25 -33.06
N ILE A 172 -8.00 -14.94 -33.27
CA ILE A 172 -8.53 -14.30 -34.49
C ILE A 172 -7.75 -14.77 -35.72
N LEU A 173 -6.41 -14.80 -35.66
CA LEU A 173 -5.58 -15.24 -36.77
C LEU A 173 -5.84 -16.71 -37.12
N GLU A 174 -5.98 -17.57 -36.13
CA GLU A 174 -6.29 -18.99 -36.31
C GLU A 174 -7.68 -19.17 -36.94
N ALA A 175 -8.69 -18.46 -36.44
CA ALA A 175 -10.04 -18.49 -36.99
C ALA A 175 -10.08 -18.02 -38.45
N VAL A 176 -9.28 -17.01 -38.82
CA VAL A 176 -9.22 -16.48 -40.20
C VAL A 176 -8.38 -17.35 -41.13
N GLN A 177 -7.37 -18.07 -40.61
CA GLN A 177 -6.48 -18.94 -41.39
C GLN A 177 -7.03 -20.36 -41.62
N GLN A 178 -8.14 -20.74 -40.97
CA GLN A 178 -8.78 -22.04 -41.22
C GLN A 178 -9.19 -22.19 -42.70
N LYS A 179 -8.87 -23.36 -43.28
CA LYS A 179 -9.11 -23.67 -44.71
C LYS A 179 -10.59 -23.66 -45.10
N ASP A 180 -11.50 -23.81 -44.13
CA ASP A 180 -12.95 -23.82 -44.37
C ASP A 180 -13.57 -22.45 -44.08
N ARG A 181 -13.55 -21.57 -45.08
CA ARG A 181 -14.10 -20.21 -45.00
C ARG A 181 -15.60 -20.14 -44.70
N ARG A 182 -16.35 -21.25 -44.81
CA ARG A 182 -17.81 -21.28 -44.56
C ARG A 182 -18.18 -21.43 -43.08
N ASN A 183 -17.22 -21.75 -42.21
CA ASN A 183 -17.46 -22.01 -40.79
C ASN A 183 -16.74 -21.04 -39.85
N ILE A 184 -16.35 -19.87 -40.35
CA ILE A 184 -15.74 -18.82 -39.53
C ILE A 184 -16.80 -18.34 -38.53
N ARG A 185 -16.61 -18.65 -37.24
CA ARG A 185 -17.46 -18.19 -36.15
C ARG A 185 -17.19 -16.71 -35.91
N VAL A 186 -17.89 -15.84 -36.64
CA VAL A 186 -17.79 -14.38 -36.53
C VAL A 186 -18.05 -13.90 -35.10
N GLU A 187 -18.89 -14.62 -34.35
CA GLU A 187 -19.18 -14.38 -32.93
C GLU A 187 -17.93 -14.51 -32.05
N ASP A 188 -17.06 -15.50 -32.29
CA ASP A 188 -15.81 -15.65 -31.53
C ASP A 188 -14.82 -14.52 -31.83
N ILE A 189 -14.75 -14.10 -33.10
CA ILE A 189 -13.88 -13.00 -33.54
C ILE A 189 -14.37 -11.69 -32.90
N ALA A 190 -15.68 -11.45 -32.87
CA ALA A 190 -16.27 -10.30 -32.21
C ALA A 190 -15.98 -10.30 -30.70
N GLN A 191 -16.14 -11.46 -30.03
CA GLN A 191 -15.84 -11.60 -28.60
C GLN A 191 -14.35 -11.38 -28.29
N ALA A 192 -13.45 -11.90 -29.14
CA ALA A 192 -12.02 -11.67 -29.02
C ALA A 192 -11.66 -10.19 -29.21
N ALA A 193 -12.28 -9.51 -30.19
CA ALA A 193 -12.09 -8.08 -30.42
C ALA A 193 -12.62 -7.21 -29.27
N GLU A 194 -13.77 -7.55 -28.68
CA GLU A 194 -14.28 -6.88 -27.47
C GLU A 194 -13.33 -7.07 -26.28
N THR A 195 -12.79 -8.29 -26.11
CA THR A 195 -11.81 -8.59 -25.05
C THR A 195 -10.53 -7.77 -25.24
N ILE A 196 -10.02 -7.67 -26.48
CA ILE A 196 -8.87 -6.80 -26.81
C ILE A 196 -9.19 -5.35 -26.45
N SER A 197 -10.36 -4.85 -26.83
CA SER A 197 -10.77 -3.47 -26.53
C SER A 197 -10.78 -3.20 -25.01
N LEU A 198 -11.30 -4.15 -24.22
CA LEU A 198 -11.31 -4.08 -22.77
C LEU A 198 -9.88 -4.08 -22.19
N CYS A 199 -9.00 -4.94 -22.69
CA CYS A 199 -7.60 -5.00 -22.27
C CYS A 199 -6.83 -3.71 -22.60
N VAL A 200 -7.06 -3.11 -23.77
CA VAL A 200 -6.45 -1.82 -24.17
C VAL A 200 -6.97 -0.68 -23.29
N ALA A 201 -8.27 -0.63 -23.00
CA ALA A 201 -8.84 0.36 -22.10
C ALA A 201 -8.24 0.25 -20.68
N HIS A 202 -8.06 -0.98 -20.19
CA HIS A 202 -7.41 -1.24 -18.90
C HIS A 202 -5.94 -0.79 -18.90
N GLN A 203 -5.16 -1.14 -19.92
CA GLN A 203 -3.76 -0.70 -20.04
C GLN A 203 -3.63 0.82 -20.07
N LYS A 204 -4.49 1.49 -20.84
CA LYS A 204 -4.50 2.95 -20.90
C LYS A 204 -4.66 3.56 -19.51
N LYS A 205 -5.59 3.03 -18.72
CA LYS A 205 -5.80 3.47 -17.33
C LYS A 205 -4.55 3.28 -16.47
N ILE A 206 -3.90 2.11 -16.54
CA ILE A 206 -2.67 1.84 -15.79
C ILE A 206 -1.56 2.83 -16.20
N VAL A 207 -1.35 3.04 -17.50
CA VAL A 207 -0.34 3.97 -18.01
C VAL A 207 -0.63 5.41 -17.55
N ASP A 208 -1.88 5.85 -17.65
CA ASP A 208 -2.29 7.19 -17.21
C ASP A 208 -2.08 7.36 -15.68
N ASP A 209 -2.38 6.34 -14.89
CA ASP A 209 -2.15 6.32 -13.43
C ASP A 209 -0.64 6.37 -13.10
N VAL A 210 0.20 5.61 -13.81
CA VAL A 210 1.66 5.59 -13.63
C VAL A 210 2.29 6.93 -14.03
N LEU A 211 1.87 7.51 -15.16
CA LEU A 211 2.33 8.83 -15.58
C LEU A 211 1.91 9.92 -14.59
N THR A 212 0.69 9.81 -14.06
CA THR A 212 0.21 10.73 -13.02
C THR A 212 1.04 10.57 -11.74
N PHE A 213 1.33 9.35 -11.32
CA PHE A 213 2.19 9.08 -10.18
C PHE A 213 3.61 9.63 -10.38
N SER A 214 4.24 9.35 -11.52
CA SER A 214 5.60 9.82 -11.84
C SER A 214 5.68 11.35 -11.81
N LYS A 215 4.68 12.04 -12.36
CA LYS A 215 4.58 13.50 -12.28
C LYS A 215 4.38 14.01 -10.85
N LEU A 216 3.66 13.27 -10.00
CA LEU A 216 3.47 13.63 -8.58
C LEU A 216 4.75 13.44 -7.77
N ASP A 217 5.47 12.34 -7.99
CA ASP A 217 6.70 12.01 -7.27
C ASP A 217 7.85 12.95 -7.64
N ALA A 218 7.88 13.43 -8.89
CA ALA A 218 8.82 14.44 -9.36
C ALA A 218 8.42 15.88 -8.99
N GLU A 219 7.38 16.09 -8.18
CA GLU A 219 6.81 17.41 -7.84
C GLU A 219 6.46 18.29 -9.05
N MET A 220 6.27 17.69 -10.23
CA MET A 220 6.02 18.39 -11.49
C MET A 220 4.54 18.76 -11.71
N PHE A 221 3.67 18.44 -10.75
CA PHE A 221 2.26 18.82 -10.82
C PHE A 221 2.08 20.30 -10.48
N THR A 222 1.69 21.09 -11.48
CA THR A 222 1.23 22.46 -11.31
C THR A 222 -0.27 22.52 -11.57
N LEU A 223 -0.99 23.16 -10.65
CA LEU A 223 -2.42 23.43 -10.83
C LEU A 223 -2.60 24.57 -11.82
N LEU A 224 -3.58 24.45 -12.71
CA LEU A 224 -3.93 25.47 -13.68
C LEU A 224 -5.20 26.21 -13.24
N PRO A 225 -5.11 27.41 -12.65
CA PRO A 225 -6.29 28.15 -12.22
C PRO A 225 -7.13 28.57 -13.44
N GLN A 226 -8.37 28.08 -13.51
CA GLN A 226 -9.33 28.44 -14.56
C GLN A 226 -10.61 29.03 -13.97
N ARG A 227 -11.23 29.97 -14.68
CA ARG A 227 -12.56 30.50 -14.32
C ARG A 227 -13.64 29.55 -14.81
N VAL A 228 -14.39 28.97 -13.90
CA VAL A 228 -15.34 27.89 -14.19
C VAL A 228 -16.55 27.95 -13.25
N GLN A 229 -17.66 27.36 -13.70
CA GLN A 229 -18.86 27.14 -12.89
C GLN A 229 -18.87 25.68 -12.38
N PRO A 230 -18.58 25.43 -11.08
CA PRO A 230 -18.41 24.07 -10.56
C PRO A 230 -19.63 23.18 -10.74
N ARG A 231 -20.83 23.76 -10.57
CA ARG A 231 -22.10 23.05 -10.73
C ARG A 231 -22.22 22.37 -12.09
N GLN A 232 -21.92 23.12 -13.16
CA GLN A 232 -22.07 22.63 -14.54
C GLN A 232 -20.92 21.69 -14.90
N HIS A 233 -19.68 22.07 -14.58
CA HIS A 233 -18.50 21.32 -14.95
C HIS A 233 -18.53 19.89 -14.37
N LEU A 234 -18.76 19.75 -13.06
CA LEU A 234 -18.79 18.44 -12.41
C LEU A 234 -20.02 17.63 -12.82
N ALA A 235 -21.17 18.26 -13.11
CA ALA A 235 -22.33 17.56 -13.65
C ALA A 235 -22.05 16.94 -15.03
N MET A 236 -21.37 17.67 -15.92
CA MET A 236 -20.98 17.17 -17.24
C MET A 236 -20.03 15.98 -17.13
N SER A 237 -19.05 16.03 -16.21
CA SER A 237 -18.14 14.91 -15.95
C SER A 237 -18.86 13.64 -15.50
N LEU A 238 -20.01 13.75 -14.82
CA LEU A 238 -20.80 12.59 -14.38
C LEU A 238 -21.66 11.99 -15.51
N MET A 239 -21.95 12.73 -16.58
CA MET A 239 -22.79 12.25 -17.68
C MET A 239 -22.17 11.07 -18.44
N MET A 240 -20.84 10.95 -18.42
CA MET A 240 -20.15 9.86 -19.13
C MET A 240 -20.44 8.47 -18.54
N PHE A 241 -20.91 8.37 -17.29
CA PHE A 241 -21.18 7.10 -16.61
C PHE A 241 -22.58 6.53 -16.88
N ARG A 242 -23.41 7.20 -17.68
CA ARG A 242 -24.78 6.75 -17.98
C ARG A 242 -24.85 5.32 -18.55
N PRO A 243 -23.98 4.90 -19.48
CA PRO A 243 -24.01 3.53 -20.00
C PRO A 243 -23.75 2.48 -18.91
N GLU A 244 -22.75 2.71 -18.06
CA GLU A 244 -22.34 1.80 -16.99
C GLU A 244 -23.40 1.69 -15.88
N LEU A 245 -23.99 2.82 -15.49
CA LEU A 245 -25.09 2.85 -14.52
C LEU A 245 -26.30 2.07 -15.02
N ARG A 246 -26.65 2.20 -16.31
CA ARG A 246 -27.71 1.41 -16.95
C ARG A 246 -27.38 -0.07 -16.99
N LYS A 247 -26.16 -0.41 -17.43
CA LYS A 247 -25.69 -1.80 -17.53
C LYS A 247 -25.81 -2.55 -16.21
N HIS A 248 -25.56 -1.88 -15.09
CA HIS A 248 -25.59 -2.47 -13.75
C HIS A 248 -26.88 -2.21 -12.96
N ASN A 249 -27.88 -1.55 -13.57
CA ASN A 249 -29.14 -1.16 -12.95
C ASN A 249 -28.95 -0.43 -11.60
N ILE A 250 -28.10 0.60 -11.60
CA ILE A 250 -27.77 1.40 -10.42
C ILE A 250 -28.57 2.70 -10.46
N ASP A 251 -29.35 2.98 -9.41
CA ASP A 251 -30.00 4.29 -9.22
C ASP A 251 -28.95 5.36 -8.92
N PHE A 252 -29.08 6.53 -9.55
CA PHE A 252 -28.08 7.58 -9.46
C PHE A 252 -28.74 8.93 -9.17
N GLU A 253 -28.33 9.56 -8.06
CA GLU A 253 -28.77 10.91 -7.70
C GLU A 253 -27.58 11.87 -7.57
N TYR A 254 -27.77 13.10 -8.04
CA TYR A 254 -26.83 14.20 -7.85
C TYR A 254 -27.57 15.36 -7.19
N LYS A 255 -27.10 15.79 -6.01
CA LYS A 255 -27.79 16.74 -5.12
C LYS A 255 -26.86 17.89 -4.73
N LEU A 256 -27.39 19.11 -4.78
CA LEU A 256 -26.73 20.31 -4.27
C LEU A 256 -27.27 20.64 -2.87
N ASP A 257 -26.35 20.85 -1.93
CA ASP A 257 -26.66 21.32 -0.58
C ASP A 257 -26.93 22.84 -0.60
N HIS A 258 -27.76 23.31 0.33
CA HIS A 258 -28.12 24.73 0.47
C HIS A 258 -26.90 25.63 0.73
N SER A 259 -25.90 25.09 1.42
CA SER A 259 -24.61 25.73 1.70
C SER A 259 -23.88 26.21 0.45
N TYR A 260 -24.13 25.60 -0.72
CA TYR A 260 -23.61 26.05 -2.01
C TYR A 260 -24.11 27.45 -2.38
N ALA A 261 -25.43 27.69 -2.23
CA ALA A 261 -26.04 28.98 -2.49
C ALA A 261 -25.66 30.01 -1.42
N ASP A 262 -25.65 29.62 -0.14
CA ASP A 262 -25.33 30.50 0.99
C ASP A 262 -23.88 31.05 0.93
N CYS A 263 -22.97 30.29 0.31
CA CYS A 263 -21.60 30.72 0.09
C CYS A 263 -21.42 31.63 -1.13
N GLY A 264 -22.46 31.78 -1.97
CA GLY A 264 -22.41 32.55 -3.21
C GLY A 264 -21.44 31.95 -4.21
N VAL A 265 -21.42 30.62 -4.35
CA VAL A 265 -20.56 29.91 -5.30
C VAL A 265 -21.28 29.87 -6.65
N ASP A 266 -20.83 30.68 -7.60
CA ASP A 266 -21.28 30.61 -9.00
C ASP A 266 -20.05 30.47 -9.91
N TRP A 267 -19.33 31.57 -10.11
CA TRP A 267 -18.04 31.59 -10.80
C TRP A 267 -16.89 31.53 -9.81
N VAL A 268 -15.99 30.58 -10.03
CA VAL A 268 -14.80 30.39 -9.18
C VAL A 268 -13.56 30.26 -10.04
N VAL A 269 -12.41 30.58 -9.46
CA VAL A 269 -11.11 30.19 -9.99
C VAL A 269 -10.69 28.90 -9.30
N ALA A 270 -10.60 27.83 -10.07
CA ALA A 270 -10.18 26.51 -9.62
C ALA A 270 -9.70 25.66 -10.80
N ASP A 271 -8.78 24.75 -10.54
CA ASP A 271 -8.48 23.65 -11.47
C ASP A 271 -9.51 22.52 -11.29
N LEU A 272 -10.65 22.64 -11.98
CA LEU A 272 -11.71 21.63 -11.90
C LEU A 272 -11.41 20.38 -12.72
N ASP A 273 -10.53 20.42 -13.71
CA ASP A 273 -10.16 19.21 -14.48
C ASP A 273 -9.48 18.19 -13.56
N ARG A 274 -8.59 18.65 -12.68
CA ARG A 274 -7.95 17.80 -11.65
C ARG A 274 -8.93 17.32 -10.59
N MET A 275 -9.87 18.17 -10.17
CA MET A 275 -10.89 17.77 -9.19
C MET A 275 -11.94 16.83 -9.79
N SER A 276 -12.23 16.98 -11.09
CA SER A 276 -13.04 16.04 -11.86
C SER A 276 -12.37 14.68 -11.92
N GLN A 277 -11.03 14.60 -12.06
CA GLN A 277 -10.30 13.34 -11.99
C GLN A 277 -10.50 12.62 -10.64
N VAL A 278 -10.48 13.36 -9.52
CA VAL A 278 -10.78 12.83 -8.18
C VAL A 278 -12.21 12.28 -8.14
N LEU A 279 -13.20 13.08 -8.56
CA LEU A 279 -14.61 12.67 -8.59
C LEU A 279 -14.85 11.43 -9.46
N VAL A 280 -14.29 11.42 -10.67
CA VAL A 280 -14.37 10.31 -11.63
C VAL A 280 -13.81 9.03 -11.05
N ASN A 281 -12.68 9.11 -10.34
CA ASN A 281 -12.10 7.95 -9.68
C ASN A 281 -13.01 7.42 -8.55
N LEU A 282 -13.59 8.30 -7.73
CA LEU A 282 -14.52 7.90 -6.67
C LEU A 282 -15.80 7.27 -7.23
N VAL A 283 -16.36 7.82 -8.30
CA VAL A 283 -17.57 7.28 -8.95
C VAL A 283 -17.28 5.95 -9.65
N CYS A 284 -16.12 5.80 -10.31
CA CYS A 284 -15.68 4.51 -10.84
C CYS A 284 -15.65 3.43 -9.76
N ASN A 285 -15.09 3.76 -8.59
CA ASN A 285 -15.04 2.85 -7.45
C ASN A 285 -16.45 2.53 -6.93
N ALA A 286 -17.30 3.55 -6.76
CA ALA A 286 -18.69 3.37 -6.34
C ALA A 286 -19.47 2.43 -7.28
N ILE A 287 -19.36 2.62 -8.60
CA ILE A 287 -19.99 1.75 -9.61
C ILE A 287 -19.48 0.31 -9.47
N LYS A 288 -18.15 0.13 -9.38
CA LYS A 288 -17.51 -1.19 -9.26
C LYS A 288 -18.00 -1.97 -8.04
N PHE A 289 -18.15 -1.32 -6.88
CA PHE A 289 -18.55 -2.00 -5.64
C PHE A 289 -20.06 -2.14 -5.49
N THR A 290 -20.84 -1.19 -6.01
CA THR A 290 -22.31 -1.25 -6.00
C THR A 290 -22.84 -2.28 -7.01
N ALA A 291 -22.18 -2.45 -8.15
CA ALA A 291 -22.57 -3.45 -9.15
C ALA A 291 -22.64 -4.88 -8.57
N LYS A 292 -21.83 -5.17 -7.55
CA LYS A 292 -21.72 -6.45 -6.86
C LYS A 292 -22.58 -6.59 -5.60
N ALA A 293 -23.17 -5.50 -5.12
CA ALA A 293 -24.09 -5.56 -4.00
C ALA A 293 -25.39 -6.29 -4.40
N GLY A 294 -26.04 -6.92 -3.44
CA GLY A 294 -27.31 -7.61 -3.63
C GLY A 294 -28.47 -6.62 -3.77
N ASP A 295 -29.02 -6.20 -2.63
CA ASP A 295 -30.23 -5.38 -2.58
C ASP A 295 -29.94 -3.88 -2.55
N GLU A 296 -30.80 -3.11 -3.23
CA GLU A 296 -30.81 -1.64 -3.36
C GLU A 296 -29.49 -1.02 -3.87
N LYS A 297 -29.29 -1.06 -5.20
CA LYS A 297 -28.13 -0.47 -5.88
C LYS A 297 -28.32 1.02 -6.12
N LYS A 298 -27.70 1.86 -5.28
CA LYS A 298 -27.83 3.32 -5.35
C LYS A 298 -26.49 4.02 -5.15
N ILE A 299 -26.23 5.02 -5.98
CA ILE A 299 -25.09 5.93 -5.86
C ILE A 299 -25.62 7.36 -5.76
N SER A 300 -25.14 8.11 -4.76
CA SER A 300 -25.57 9.47 -4.48
C SER A 300 -24.36 10.39 -4.42
N VAL A 301 -24.34 11.42 -5.27
CA VAL A 301 -23.29 12.45 -5.28
C VAL A 301 -23.84 13.74 -4.68
N PHE A 302 -23.16 14.26 -3.66
CA PHE A 302 -23.52 15.48 -2.96
C PHE A 302 -22.46 16.56 -3.19
N MET A 303 -22.88 17.80 -3.34
CA MET A 303 -21.99 18.95 -3.43
C MET A 303 -22.46 20.08 -2.53
N GLY A 304 -21.55 20.63 -1.74
CA GLY A 304 -21.77 21.73 -0.82
C GLY A 304 -20.61 22.72 -0.84
N ALA A 305 -20.75 23.82 -0.11
CA ALA A 305 -19.69 24.82 0.01
C ALA A 305 -19.60 25.36 1.43
N SER A 306 -18.41 25.83 1.83
CA SER A 306 -18.20 26.46 3.13
C SER A 306 -17.22 27.62 3.01
N LYS A 307 -17.42 28.67 3.82
CA LYS A 307 -16.46 29.79 3.95
C LYS A 307 -15.32 29.46 4.92
N VAL A 308 -15.52 28.46 5.77
CA VAL A 308 -14.55 28.00 6.78
C VAL A 308 -14.10 26.59 6.42
N ARG A 309 -12.84 26.24 6.72
CA ARG A 309 -12.32 24.89 6.46
C ARG A 309 -13.22 23.83 7.12
N PRO A 310 -13.79 22.88 6.35
CA PRO A 310 -14.64 21.85 6.91
C PRO A 310 -13.80 20.80 7.63
N THR A 311 -14.30 20.30 8.77
CA THR A 311 -13.69 19.15 9.48
C THR A 311 -14.29 17.81 9.03
N SER A 312 -15.47 17.85 8.43
CA SER A 312 -16.19 16.68 7.94
C SER A 312 -17.23 17.08 6.90
N TYR A 313 -17.37 16.29 5.82
CA TYR A 313 -18.47 16.44 4.87
C TYR A 313 -18.66 15.15 4.04
N PRO A 314 -19.83 14.50 4.11
CA PRO A 314 -20.96 14.75 5.02
C PRO A 314 -20.54 14.59 6.50
N PRO A 315 -21.38 14.89 7.49
CA PRO A 315 -21.04 14.85 8.91
C PRO A 315 -20.35 13.55 9.35
N ASN A 316 -20.70 12.41 8.77
CA ASN A 316 -20.07 11.12 9.09
C ASN A 316 -18.67 10.90 8.48
N VAL A 317 -18.26 11.69 7.48
CA VAL A 317 -16.94 11.60 6.83
C VAL A 317 -16.00 12.63 7.42
N VAL A 318 -15.08 12.21 8.27
CA VAL A 318 -14.07 13.07 8.88
C VAL A 318 -12.89 13.24 7.93
N PHE A 319 -12.45 14.48 7.72
CA PHE A 319 -11.24 14.76 6.95
C PHE A 319 -10.03 14.60 7.86
N PHE A 320 -9.08 13.76 7.44
CA PHE A 320 -7.84 13.55 8.17
C PHE A 320 -7.06 14.87 8.19
N SER A 321 -6.81 15.42 9.38
CA SER A 321 -5.98 16.61 9.53
C SER A 321 -4.57 16.32 9.03
N SER A 322 -4.19 16.98 7.94
CA SER A 322 -2.88 16.80 7.36
C SER A 322 -1.76 17.38 8.24
N ASP A 323 -0.61 16.70 8.29
CA ASP A 323 0.64 17.21 8.87
C ASP A 323 1.02 18.59 8.31
N GLU A 324 1.88 19.34 9.01
CA GLU A 324 2.43 20.65 8.58
C GLU A 324 3.00 20.64 7.14
N SER A 325 3.37 19.47 6.61
CA SER A 325 3.86 19.26 5.25
C SER A 325 2.80 19.44 4.15
N ALA A 326 1.50 19.24 4.43
CA ALA A 326 0.43 19.48 3.46
C ALA A 326 0.07 20.96 3.32
N LEU A 327 0.20 21.75 4.39
CA LEU A 327 0.04 23.21 4.35
C LEU A 327 1.10 23.88 3.44
N ARG A 328 2.30 23.30 3.35
CA ARG A 328 3.37 23.77 2.43
C ARG A 328 3.07 23.51 0.96
N LEU A 329 2.14 22.61 0.65
CA LEU A 329 1.80 22.22 -0.72
C LEU A 329 0.68 23.04 -1.36
N ASN A 330 0.01 23.90 -0.58
CA ASN A 330 -1.15 24.63 -1.06
C ASN A 330 -0.75 25.69 -2.10
N ALA A 331 -0.99 25.39 -3.38
CA ALA A 331 -0.66 26.27 -4.49
C ALA A 331 -1.69 27.40 -4.70
N THR A 332 -2.83 27.38 -4.00
CA THR A 332 -3.96 28.32 -4.19
C THR A 332 -3.76 29.70 -3.56
N ASN A 333 -2.61 29.92 -2.93
CA ASN A 333 -2.20 31.20 -2.33
C ASN A 333 -1.41 32.10 -3.30
N ARG A 334 -1.19 31.66 -4.54
CA ARG A 334 -0.45 32.42 -5.55
C ARG A 334 -1.33 33.50 -6.20
N PRO A 335 -0.75 34.62 -6.67
CA PRO A 335 -1.49 35.74 -7.26
C PRO A 335 -2.32 35.34 -8.50
N GLU A 336 -1.91 34.30 -9.22
CA GLU A 336 -2.61 33.71 -10.37
C GLU A 336 -4.02 33.16 -10.06
N TRP A 337 -4.35 32.94 -8.78
CA TRP A 337 -5.67 32.46 -8.35
C TRP A 337 -6.69 33.58 -8.09
N GLY A 338 -6.25 34.84 -8.21
CA GLY A 338 -7.07 36.03 -8.02
C GLY A 338 -7.29 36.43 -6.57
N GLU A 339 -7.78 37.66 -6.37
CA GLU A 339 -8.03 38.27 -5.04
C GLU A 339 -9.38 37.88 -4.42
N GLY A 340 -10.08 36.93 -5.04
CA GLY A 340 -11.36 36.43 -4.59
C GLY A 340 -11.35 35.91 -3.16
N GLY A 341 -12.45 36.13 -2.44
CA GLY A 341 -12.63 35.54 -1.11
C GLY A 341 -12.56 34.02 -1.18
N VAL A 342 -11.77 33.42 -0.27
CA VAL A 342 -11.59 31.98 -0.17
C VAL A 342 -12.90 31.30 0.23
N ALA A 343 -13.21 30.19 -0.44
CA ALA A 343 -14.24 29.26 -0.02
C ALA A 343 -13.73 27.82 -0.25
N TYR A 344 -14.41 26.85 0.34
CA TYR A 344 -14.11 25.43 0.21
C TYR A 344 -15.29 24.76 -0.48
N LEU A 345 -15.03 24.09 -1.59
CA LEU A 345 -16.04 23.24 -2.23
C LEU A 345 -15.90 21.83 -1.65
N MET A 346 -17.02 21.23 -1.27
CA MET A 346 -17.07 19.89 -0.68
C MET A 346 -17.89 18.98 -1.58
N VAL A 347 -17.38 17.80 -1.89
CA VAL A 347 -18.01 16.81 -2.75
C VAL A 347 -17.99 15.46 -2.04
N ALA A 348 -19.11 14.75 -2.06
CA ALA A 348 -19.21 13.43 -1.47
C ALA A 348 -19.88 12.44 -2.42
N VAL A 349 -19.39 11.20 -2.46
CA VAL A 349 -19.95 10.08 -3.20
C VAL A 349 -20.32 9.01 -2.20
N LYS A 350 -21.61 8.73 -2.06
CA LYS A 350 -22.18 7.66 -1.25
C LYS A 350 -22.61 6.52 -2.16
N ASP A 351 -22.24 5.31 -1.80
CA ASP A 351 -22.62 4.08 -2.49
C ASP A 351 -23.27 3.10 -1.50
N THR A 352 -24.13 2.21 -2.01
CA THR A 352 -24.71 1.08 -1.26
C THR A 352 -23.94 -0.23 -1.51
N GLY A 353 -22.64 -0.15 -1.78
CA GLY A 353 -21.78 -1.29 -2.07
C GLY A 353 -21.46 -2.18 -0.87
N ILE A 354 -20.47 -3.05 -1.03
CA ILE A 354 -20.03 -4.02 0.00
C ILE A 354 -19.47 -3.39 1.28
N GLY A 355 -19.15 -2.10 1.26
CA GLY A 355 -18.49 -1.42 2.39
C GLY A 355 -17.03 -1.84 2.60
N ILE A 356 -16.40 -1.28 3.63
CA ILE A 356 -14.98 -1.45 3.96
C ILE A 356 -14.85 -1.65 5.47
N SER A 357 -14.08 -2.67 5.90
CA SER A 357 -13.80 -2.93 7.32
C SER A 357 -12.92 -1.85 7.95
N GLU A 358 -12.99 -1.69 9.28
CA GLU A 358 -12.25 -0.64 10.00
C GLU A 358 -10.72 -0.73 9.81
N GLU A 359 -10.16 -1.95 9.80
CA GLU A 359 -8.73 -2.16 9.56
C GLU A 359 -8.31 -1.76 8.14
N ALA A 360 -9.16 -2.03 7.14
CA ALA A 360 -8.91 -1.68 5.76
C ALA A 360 -9.03 -0.16 5.52
N GLN A 361 -9.92 0.53 6.25
CA GLN A 361 -10.04 1.99 6.19
C GLN A 361 -8.77 2.70 6.65
N LYS A 362 -8.11 2.20 7.71
CA LYS A 362 -6.82 2.75 8.21
C LYS A 362 -5.70 2.67 7.16
N ARG A 363 -5.74 1.65 6.30
CA ARG A 363 -4.71 1.39 5.28
C ARG A 363 -5.04 1.95 3.89
N LEU A 364 -6.25 2.46 3.68
CA LEU A 364 -6.81 2.80 2.36
C LEU A 364 -6.04 3.91 1.61
N PHE A 365 -5.36 4.78 2.35
CA PHE A 365 -4.62 5.92 1.80
C PHE A 365 -3.11 5.73 1.80
N GLU A 366 -2.62 4.58 2.27
CA GLU A 366 -1.22 4.21 2.14
C GLU A 366 -0.91 3.87 0.68
N ARG A 367 0.30 4.20 0.22
CA ARG A 367 0.73 3.85 -1.15
C ARG A 367 0.63 2.33 -1.32
N PHE A 368 0.03 1.90 -2.44
CA PHE A 368 -0.04 0.48 -2.85
C PHE A 368 -0.89 -0.43 -1.95
N ASN A 369 -1.75 0.11 -1.09
CA ASN A 369 -2.66 -0.69 -0.27
C ASN A 369 -4.08 -0.70 -0.86
N GLN A 370 -4.61 -1.89 -1.10
CA GLN A 370 -6.02 -2.12 -1.43
C GLN A 370 -6.77 -2.59 -0.18
N ALA A 371 -8.05 -2.22 -0.07
CA ALA A 371 -8.91 -2.57 1.06
C ALA A 371 -9.15 -4.07 1.24
N THR A 372 -8.90 -4.90 0.21
CA THR A 372 -9.20 -6.33 0.24
C THR A 372 -8.14 -7.10 -0.56
N PRO A 373 -7.39 -8.04 0.04
CA PRO A 373 -6.44 -8.89 -0.71
C PRO A 373 -7.13 -9.77 -1.77
N ARG A 374 -8.40 -10.13 -1.55
CA ARG A 374 -9.20 -10.99 -2.45
C ARG A 374 -9.67 -10.32 -3.74
N THR A 375 -9.42 -9.03 -3.95
CA THR A 375 -9.80 -8.33 -5.19
C THR A 375 -8.75 -8.36 -6.30
N GLU A 376 -7.54 -8.84 -6.02
CA GLU A 376 -6.47 -9.08 -7.02
C GLU A 376 -6.94 -9.98 -8.15
N THR A 377 -7.66 -11.05 -7.79
CA THR A 377 -8.06 -12.15 -8.67
C THR A 377 -9.13 -11.76 -9.69
N ILE A 378 -9.97 -10.73 -9.41
CA ILE A 378 -11.20 -10.48 -10.17
C ILE A 378 -11.26 -9.09 -10.83
N TYR A 379 -10.67 -8.04 -10.24
CA TYR A 379 -10.83 -6.66 -10.76
C TYR A 379 -9.60 -5.77 -10.56
N GLY A 380 -8.46 -6.16 -11.13
CA GLY A 380 -7.21 -5.39 -11.17
C GLY A 380 -7.39 -3.87 -11.01
N GLY A 381 -6.71 -3.31 -10.02
CA GLY A 381 -6.73 -1.89 -9.74
C GLY A 381 -5.48 -1.53 -8.95
N SER A 382 -4.61 -0.74 -9.55
CA SER A 382 -3.26 -0.38 -9.08
C SER A 382 -3.09 0.09 -7.63
N GLY A 383 -4.16 0.34 -6.87
CA GLY A 383 -4.11 0.97 -5.54
C GLY A 383 -3.59 2.42 -5.56
N LEU A 384 -3.26 2.96 -6.74
CA LEU A 384 -2.69 4.29 -6.92
C LEU A 384 -3.76 5.38 -6.93
N GLY A 385 -4.96 5.09 -7.44
CA GLY A 385 -5.99 6.10 -7.69
C GLY A 385 -6.36 6.93 -6.46
N LEU A 386 -6.56 6.29 -5.29
CA LEU A 386 -6.89 7.01 -4.05
C LEU A 386 -5.72 7.83 -3.50
N ASN A 387 -4.49 7.37 -3.66
CA ASN A 387 -3.30 8.12 -3.27
C ASN A 387 -3.09 9.36 -4.15
N VAL A 388 -3.24 9.20 -5.47
CA VAL A 388 -3.27 10.29 -6.45
C VAL A 388 -4.36 11.30 -6.08
N SER A 389 -5.56 10.81 -5.76
CA SER A 389 -6.70 11.66 -5.38
C SER A 389 -6.40 12.47 -4.13
N ARG A 390 -5.82 11.83 -3.09
CA ARG A 390 -5.39 12.51 -1.87
C ARG A 390 -4.36 13.62 -2.15
N ARG A 391 -3.37 13.34 -3.00
CA ARG A 391 -2.32 14.32 -3.33
C ARG A 391 -2.86 15.48 -4.16
N LEU A 392 -3.76 15.23 -5.10
CA LEU A 392 -4.45 16.29 -5.86
C LEU A 392 -5.28 17.19 -4.93
N CYS A 393 -6.01 16.63 -3.97
CA CYS A 393 -6.71 17.42 -2.97
C CYS A 393 -5.74 18.27 -2.15
N HIS A 394 -4.63 17.70 -1.64
CA HIS A 394 -3.63 18.46 -0.87
C HIS A 394 -3.01 19.62 -1.68
N LEU A 395 -2.66 19.40 -2.95
CA LEU A 395 -2.14 20.46 -3.84
C LEU A 395 -3.12 21.63 -3.98
N HIS A 396 -4.43 21.30 -3.99
CA HIS A 396 -5.53 22.25 -4.10
C HIS A 396 -6.00 22.79 -2.73
N GLY A 397 -5.18 22.62 -1.68
CA GLY A 397 -5.49 23.10 -0.32
C GLY A 397 -6.69 22.39 0.32
N GLY A 398 -6.90 21.13 -0.03
CA GLY A 398 -8.03 20.29 0.33
C GLY A 398 -7.63 18.96 0.93
N GLU A 399 -8.60 18.15 1.34
CA GLU A 399 -8.37 16.80 1.90
C GLU A 399 -9.45 15.82 1.40
N ILE A 400 -9.19 14.52 1.60
CA ILE A 400 -10.11 13.42 1.28
C ILE A 400 -10.36 12.59 2.54
N GLY A 401 -11.58 12.10 2.72
CA GLY A 401 -12.02 11.30 3.85
C GLY A 401 -12.90 10.14 3.40
N VAL A 402 -13.07 9.16 4.29
CA VAL A 402 -13.93 8.00 4.09
C VAL A 402 -14.73 7.71 5.36
N SER A 403 -15.98 7.29 5.18
CA SER A 403 -16.82 6.67 6.20
C SER A 403 -17.43 5.44 5.56
N SER A 404 -17.17 4.26 6.10
CA SER A 404 -17.71 3.02 5.54
C SER A 404 -18.07 2.05 6.65
N LYS A 405 -19.04 1.17 6.36
CA LYS A 405 -19.41 0.06 7.23
C LYS A 405 -19.64 -1.17 6.35
N GLU A 406 -19.01 -2.28 6.70
CA GLU A 406 -19.11 -3.52 5.94
C GLU A 406 -20.58 -3.95 5.78
N GLY A 407 -20.95 -4.29 4.55
CA GLY A 407 -22.32 -4.63 4.12
C GLY A 407 -23.31 -3.47 4.00
N HIS A 408 -22.93 -2.23 4.32
CA HIS A 408 -23.84 -1.06 4.32
C HIS A 408 -23.41 0.06 3.36
N GLY A 409 -22.38 -0.19 2.53
CA GLY A 409 -21.84 0.80 1.59
C GLY A 409 -20.78 1.72 2.17
N SER A 410 -20.26 2.59 1.31
CA SER A 410 -19.21 3.56 1.65
C SER A 410 -19.62 4.98 1.29
N THR A 411 -19.07 5.95 2.00
CA THR A 411 -19.15 7.37 1.67
C THR A 411 -17.75 7.93 1.61
N PHE A 412 -17.35 8.41 0.43
CA PHE A 412 -16.09 9.11 0.21
C PHE A 412 -16.38 10.58 0.06
N GLY A 413 -15.71 11.42 0.85
CA GLY A 413 -15.84 12.87 0.79
C GLY A 413 -14.50 13.48 0.46
N PHE A 414 -14.47 14.58 -0.28
CA PHE A 414 -13.29 15.42 -0.38
C PHE A 414 -13.70 16.89 -0.43
N PHE A 415 -12.78 17.77 -0.04
CA PHE A 415 -12.93 19.19 -0.25
C PHE A 415 -11.68 19.78 -0.88
N PHE A 416 -11.80 20.94 -1.50
CA PHE A 416 -10.69 21.69 -2.06
C PHE A 416 -10.96 23.20 -2.00
N THR A 417 -9.88 23.97 -2.08
CA THR A 417 -9.94 25.42 -1.94
C THR A 417 -10.31 26.08 -3.26
N ILE A 418 -11.26 26.99 -3.24
CA ILE A 418 -11.67 27.77 -4.40
C ILE A 418 -11.56 29.27 -4.10
N ARG A 419 -11.29 30.07 -5.14
CA ARG A 419 -11.35 31.53 -5.06
C ARG A 419 -12.62 32.00 -5.75
N ARG A 420 -13.48 32.73 -5.05
CA ARG A 420 -14.69 33.28 -5.66
C ARG A 420 -14.32 34.36 -6.68
N SER A 421 -14.85 34.27 -7.89
CA SER A 421 -14.67 35.33 -8.87
C SER A 421 -15.74 36.39 -8.66
N VAL A 422 -15.34 37.62 -8.31
CA VAL A 422 -16.26 38.76 -8.25
C VAL A 422 -16.46 39.27 -9.68
N GLU A 423 -17.72 39.43 -10.11
CA GLU A 423 -18.03 39.99 -11.43
C GLU A 423 -17.38 41.38 -11.60
N SER A 424 -16.58 41.56 -12.67
CA SER A 424 -16.48 42.86 -13.33
C SER A 424 -17.62 42.91 -14.34
N SER A 425 -18.58 43.80 -14.12
CA SER A 425 -19.83 43.96 -14.85
C SER A 425 -19.66 44.45 -16.31
N THR A 426 -18.75 43.91 -17.11
CA THR A 426 -18.48 44.41 -18.47
C THR A 426 -18.45 43.38 -19.60
N THR A 427 -18.59 42.07 -19.34
CA THR A 427 -18.79 41.10 -20.43
C THR A 427 -19.76 40.01 -20.01
N LYS A 428 -21.05 40.24 -20.29
CA LYS A 428 -21.98 39.11 -20.47
C LYS A 428 -21.37 38.21 -21.56
N PRO A 429 -21.30 36.88 -21.38
CA PRO A 429 -20.93 35.99 -22.48
C PRO A 429 -21.89 36.26 -23.65
N PRO A 430 -21.43 36.22 -24.91
CA PRO A 430 -22.29 36.47 -26.05
C PRO A 430 -23.50 35.54 -25.99
N ARG A 431 -24.71 36.09 -26.13
CA ARG A 431 -26.00 35.39 -26.05
C ARG A 431 -26.07 34.10 -26.90
N GLN A 432 -25.17 33.93 -27.86
CA GLN A 432 -25.02 32.72 -28.68
C GLN A 432 -24.51 31.49 -27.91
N GLU A 433 -23.62 31.60 -26.92
CA GLU A 433 -23.07 30.42 -26.21
C GLU A 433 -24.05 29.83 -25.18
N GLN A 434 -24.83 30.66 -24.49
CA GLN A 434 -25.90 30.20 -23.60
C GLN A 434 -27.04 29.53 -24.37
N GLY A 435 -27.31 30.00 -25.59
CA GLY A 435 -28.24 29.36 -26.52
C GLY A 435 -27.71 28.01 -27.00
N ALA A 436 -26.46 27.95 -27.46
CA ALA A 436 -25.84 26.73 -27.97
C ALA A 436 -25.73 25.62 -26.91
N ILE A 437 -25.41 25.94 -25.65
CA ILE A 437 -25.36 24.96 -24.56
C ILE A 437 -26.76 24.48 -24.16
N ALA A 438 -27.76 25.38 -24.14
CA ALA A 438 -29.16 25.02 -23.88
C ALA A 438 -29.80 24.24 -25.04
N GLU A 439 -29.31 24.44 -26.26
CA GLU A 439 -29.71 23.75 -27.49
C GLU A 439 -29.03 22.37 -27.59
N LEU A 440 -27.74 22.27 -27.24
CA LEU A 440 -27.03 20.99 -27.08
C LEU A 440 -27.64 20.12 -25.96
N CYS A 441 -28.05 20.72 -24.83
CA CYS A 441 -28.79 20.02 -23.78
C CYS A 441 -30.16 19.52 -24.26
N ARG A 442 -30.83 20.27 -25.16
CA ARG A 442 -32.11 19.89 -25.77
C ARG A 442 -31.95 18.82 -26.84
N GLU A 443 -30.90 18.88 -27.65
CA GLU A 443 -30.56 17.89 -28.66
C GLU A 443 -30.19 16.54 -28.03
N VAL A 444 -29.44 16.56 -26.92
CA VAL A 444 -29.13 15.35 -26.13
C VAL A 444 -30.40 14.75 -25.49
N GLN A 445 -31.37 15.59 -25.09
CA GLN A 445 -32.70 15.13 -24.66
C GLN A 445 -33.53 14.56 -25.82
N ALA A 446 -33.49 15.19 -27.00
CA ALA A 446 -34.23 14.77 -28.19
C ALA A 446 -33.69 13.47 -28.82
N LEU A 447 -32.36 13.26 -28.75
CA LEU A 447 -31.70 12.01 -29.13
C LEU A 447 -32.09 10.84 -28.21
N SER A 448 -32.45 11.13 -26.95
CA SER A 448 -32.94 10.11 -26.01
C SER A 448 -34.40 9.69 -26.26
N SER A 449 -35.19 10.51 -26.97
CA SER A 449 -36.60 10.22 -27.29
C SER A 449 -36.83 9.55 -28.66
N LYS A 450 -35.82 9.51 -29.54
CA LYS A 450 -35.96 8.94 -30.90
C LYS A 450 -35.65 7.44 -31.01
N VAL A 451 -35.38 6.75 -29.89
CA VAL A 451 -35.16 5.28 -29.86
C VAL A 451 -36.31 4.56 -29.14
N THR A 452 -37.46 5.21 -28.99
CA THR A 452 -38.64 4.64 -28.31
C THR A 452 -39.69 4.13 -29.29
N GLU A 453 -39.29 3.26 -30.21
CA GLU A 453 -40.23 2.32 -30.85
C GLU A 453 -39.65 0.91 -30.75
N GLY A 454 -40.20 0.14 -29.81
CA GLY A 454 -40.03 -1.31 -29.76
C GLY A 454 -38.97 -1.82 -28.78
N THR A 455 -39.22 -1.73 -27.47
CA THR A 455 -39.07 -2.83 -26.48
C THR A 455 -39.36 -2.30 -25.07
N THR A 456 -39.96 -3.15 -24.25
CA THR A 456 -40.49 -2.92 -22.89
C THR A 456 -39.56 -2.14 -21.95
N GLU A 457 -40.15 -1.17 -21.26
CA GLU A 457 -39.51 -0.10 -20.47
C GLU A 457 -38.68 -0.60 -19.27
N ILE A 458 -37.39 -0.23 -19.26
CA ILE A 458 -36.64 0.05 -18.04
C ILE A 458 -36.45 1.57 -17.99
N ALA A 459 -36.92 2.22 -16.92
CA ALA A 459 -36.87 3.66 -16.77
C ALA A 459 -35.42 4.19 -16.84
N ASN A 460 -35.18 5.20 -17.68
CA ASN A 460 -33.87 5.80 -17.85
C ASN A 460 -33.39 6.49 -16.56
N PRO A 461 -32.19 6.18 -16.03
CA PRO A 461 -31.61 6.96 -14.95
C PRO A 461 -31.35 8.40 -15.44
N THR A 462 -31.99 9.36 -14.78
CA THR A 462 -32.05 10.76 -15.22
C THR A 462 -31.04 11.60 -14.43
N ILE A 463 -29.83 11.75 -14.97
CA ILE A 463 -28.85 12.73 -14.44
C ILE A 463 -29.27 14.12 -14.92
N ARG A 464 -29.80 14.95 -14.00
CA ARG A 464 -30.19 16.33 -14.31
C ARG A 464 -28.93 17.20 -14.41
N THR A 465 -28.82 17.98 -15.49
CA THR A 465 -27.73 18.97 -15.69
C THR A 465 -27.83 20.16 -14.73
N SER A 466 -29.00 20.36 -14.11
CA SER A 466 -29.25 21.30 -13.01
C SER A 466 -29.84 20.53 -11.83
N PRO A 467 -29.07 20.28 -10.76
CA PRO A 467 -29.52 19.51 -9.61
C PRO A 467 -30.53 20.30 -8.77
N GLU A 468 -31.45 19.60 -8.11
CA GLU A 468 -32.34 20.23 -7.14
C GLU A 468 -31.55 20.63 -5.88
N MET A 469 -31.77 21.85 -5.39
CA MET A 469 -31.30 22.25 -4.07
C MET A 469 -32.14 21.54 -3.02
N THR A 470 -31.51 20.71 -2.21
CA THR A 470 -32.21 19.92 -1.18
C THR A 470 -31.54 20.14 0.17
N HIS A 471 -32.36 20.27 1.22
CA HIS A 471 -31.86 20.41 2.59
C HIS A 471 -31.88 19.02 3.23
N VAL A 472 -30.79 18.29 3.08
CA VAL A 472 -30.64 16.97 3.68
C VAL A 472 -30.02 17.15 5.06
N LYS A 473 -30.84 17.09 6.13
CA LYS A 473 -30.39 17.29 7.52
C LYS A 473 -29.18 16.42 7.90
N GLU A 474 -29.04 15.25 7.29
CA GLU A 474 -27.94 14.30 7.51
C GLU A 474 -26.61 14.69 6.84
N VAL A 475 -26.59 15.64 5.90
CA VAL A 475 -25.41 15.98 5.05
C VAL A 475 -24.98 17.44 5.19
N SER A 476 -25.82 18.30 5.77
CA SER A 476 -25.51 19.72 5.89
C SER A 476 -24.34 20.01 6.84
N PRO A 477 -23.51 21.04 6.56
CA PRO A 477 -22.32 21.37 7.38
C PRO A 477 -22.59 21.66 8.86
N GLY A 478 -23.86 21.90 9.25
CA GLY A 478 -24.30 22.17 10.62
C GLY A 478 -25.07 21.02 11.29
N ALA A 479 -25.04 19.79 10.75
CA ALA A 479 -25.75 18.64 11.33
C ALA A 479 -25.15 18.18 12.68
N SER A 480 -25.97 17.51 13.50
CA SER A 480 -25.58 16.93 14.79
C SER A 480 -24.42 15.93 14.63
N LYS A 481 -23.41 16.04 15.50
CA LYS A 481 -22.29 15.10 15.61
C LYS A 481 -22.78 13.86 16.34
N ASP A 482 -23.32 12.90 15.60
CA ASP A 482 -23.85 11.65 16.17
C ASP A 482 -22.72 10.61 16.41
N GLY A 483 -23.03 9.46 17.01
CA GLY A 483 -22.01 8.44 17.37
C GLY A 483 -21.15 7.92 16.21
N THR A 484 -21.64 8.00 14.96
CA THR A 484 -20.85 7.68 13.76
C THR A 484 -19.74 8.71 13.50
N TRP A 485 -19.98 10.00 13.81
CA TRP A 485 -18.95 11.04 13.75
C TRP A 485 -17.84 10.77 14.76
N GLU A 486 -18.19 10.42 16.00
CA GLU A 486 -17.21 10.10 17.04
C GLU A 486 -16.34 8.89 16.67
N HIS A 487 -16.95 7.88 16.05
CA HIS A 487 -16.25 6.70 15.57
C HIS A 487 -15.27 7.02 14.43
N THR A 488 -15.72 7.69 13.37
CA THR A 488 -14.84 8.09 12.26
C THR A 488 -13.76 9.08 12.71
N ALA A 489 -14.07 9.98 13.66
CA ALA A 489 -13.11 10.93 14.22
C ALA A 489 -12.01 10.23 15.04
N ARG A 490 -12.34 9.17 15.78
CA ARG A 490 -11.32 8.32 16.45
C ARG A 490 -10.43 7.61 15.45
N ILE A 491 -10.98 7.03 14.38
CA ILE A 491 -10.19 6.41 13.32
C ILE A 491 -9.28 7.43 12.64
N ALA A 492 -9.79 8.64 12.36
CA ALA A 492 -9.01 9.73 11.78
C ALA A 492 -7.89 10.22 12.70
N TYR A 493 -8.15 10.30 14.02
CA TYR A 493 -7.15 10.63 15.02
C TYR A 493 -6.06 9.55 15.11
N ASP A 494 -6.43 8.27 15.19
CA ASP A 494 -5.50 7.14 15.20
C ASP A 494 -4.61 7.10 13.95
N ALA A 495 -5.20 7.37 12.78
CA ALA A 495 -4.49 7.38 11.49
C ALA A 495 -3.62 8.63 11.28
N GLY A 496 -3.95 9.74 11.94
CA GLY A 496 -3.17 10.99 11.92
C GLY A 496 -2.01 11.00 12.92
N ASN A 497 -2.14 10.29 14.03
CA ASN A 497 -1.13 10.22 15.10
C ASN A 497 -0.20 9.00 14.99
N THR A 498 -0.22 8.26 13.89
CA THR A 498 0.69 7.12 13.69
C THR A 498 2.09 7.61 13.31
N GLU A 499 2.82 8.15 14.29
CA GLU A 499 4.25 7.86 14.33
C GLU A 499 4.42 6.34 14.38
N VAL A 500 5.29 5.84 13.53
CA VAL A 500 5.69 4.45 13.40
C VAL A 500 6.08 3.85 14.77
N MET A 501 5.12 3.23 15.46
CA MET A 501 5.37 2.23 16.50
C MET A 501 4.92 0.87 15.93
N ARG A 502 5.84 0.07 15.37
CA ARG A 502 6.59 -0.96 16.11
C ARG A 502 5.72 -1.58 17.21
N HIS A 503 5.02 -2.66 16.89
CA HIS A 503 5.03 -3.91 17.67
C HIS A 503 4.27 -5.01 16.92
N SER A 504 5.01 -6.05 16.52
CA SER A 504 4.44 -7.37 16.29
C SER A 504 4.13 -8.02 17.64
N PRO A 505 2.98 -8.69 17.79
CA PRO A 505 2.88 -9.83 18.68
C PRO A 505 2.78 -11.11 17.85
N ASN A 506 3.66 -12.04 18.19
CA ASN A 506 3.53 -13.47 17.90
C ASN A 506 2.11 -13.94 18.25
N ILE A 507 1.45 -14.64 17.32
CA ILE A 507 0.29 -15.47 17.64
C ILE A 507 0.74 -16.92 17.56
N ALA A 508 0.82 -17.51 18.75
CA ALA A 508 0.99 -18.93 18.99
C ALA A 508 -0.24 -19.71 18.52
N GLN A 509 0.03 -20.99 18.23
CA GLN A 509 -0.93 -22.04 17.92
C GLN A 509 -2.08 -22.11 18.94
N SER A 510 -3.31 -22.21 18.45
CA SER A 510 -4.37 -22.94 19.15
C SER A 510 -5.44 -23.37 18.15
N ALA A 511 -5.68 -24.68 18.17
CA ALA A 511 -6.71 -25.39 17.44
C ALA A 511 -8.11 -24.95 17.88
N ASP A 512 -9.03 -24.85 16.92
CA ASP A 512 -10.39 -25.42 16.99
C ASP A 512 -11.15 -25.11 15.69
N GLN A 513 -11.42 -26.14 14.91
CA GLN A 513 -12.31 -26.10 13.75
C GLN A 513 -13.74 -26.44 14.17
N PRO A 514 -14.77 -25.65 13.78
CA PRO A 514 -16.13 -26.15 13.66
C PRO A 514 -16.37 -26.67 12.24
N GLN A 515 -16.84 -27.92 12.17
CA GLN A 515 -17.31 -28.62 10.98
C GLN A 515 -18.48 -27.87 10.32
N TYR A 516 -18.38 -27.63 9.01
CA TYR A 516 -19.55 -27.44 8.15
C TYR A 516 -19.62 -28.53 7.08
N ARG A 517 -20.80 -29.11 7.03
CA ARG A 517 -21.23 -30.31 6.32
C ARG A 517 -21.86 -29.87 5.00
N GLU A 518 -21.27 -30.25 3.88
CA GLU A 518 -21.96 -30.18 2.59
C GLU A 518 -21.85 -31.48 1.79
N LYS A 519 -22.89 -31.67 0.99
CA LYS A 519 -23.46 -32.92 0.51
C LYS A 519 -22.72 -33.47 -0.70
N GLN A 520 -22.55 -34.79 -0.73
CA GLN A 520 -22.23 -35.56 -1.92
C GLN A 520 -23.34 -35.46 -2.98
N PRO A 521 -22.98 -35.68 -4.25
CA PRO A 521 -23.70 -36.65 -5.04
C PRO A 521 -22.80 -37.75 -5.61
N SER A 522 -23.15 -38.97 -5.22
CA SER A 522 -23.28 -40.23 -6.00
C SER A 522 -22.22 -40.63 -7.04
N GLN A 523 -21.67 -41.82 -6.77
CA GLN A 523 -20.91 -42.72 -7.63
C GLN A 523 -21.68 -43.19 -8.88
N SER A 524 -20.95 -43.43 -9.98
CA SER A 524 -21.25 -44.53 -10.91
C SER A 524 -19.99 -45.05 -11.63
N SER A 525 -19.59 -46.27 -11.23
CA SER A 525 -19.10 -47.43 -12.00
C SER A 525 -17.98 -47.33 -13.04
N ARG A 526 -16.96 -48.19 -12.81
CA ARG A 526 -15.87 -48.65 -13.69
C ARG A 526 -16.33 -49.24 -15.04
N SER A 527 -15.54 -48.98 -16.08
CA SER A 527 -14.90 -49.98 -16.96
C SER A 527 -13.91 -49.31 -17.95
N GLN A 528 -12.69 -49.86 -18.09
CA GLN A 528 -11.69 -49.50 -19.10
C GLN A 528 -11.91 -50.30 -20.41
N PRO A 529 -11.39 -49.86 -21.59
CA PRO A 529 -10.01 -50.20 -22.00
C PRO A 529 -9.22 -49.11 -22.79
N ASP A 530 -7.98 -48.88 -22.33
CA ASP A 530 -6.70 -48.58 -23.02
C ASP A 530 -6.45 -47.46 -24.06
N ALA A 531 -5.24 -46.90 -23.99
CA ALA A 531 -4.43 -46.19 -25.02
C ALA A 531 -4.62 -44.68 -25.33
N SER A 532 -4.29 -43.80 -24.38
CA SER A 532 -3.23 -42.78 -24.51
C SER A 532 -3.00 -42.21 -23.11
N LYS A 533 -1.75 -41.99 -22.66
CA LYS A 533 -1.52 -41.31 -21.38
C LYS A 533 -1.98 -39.85 -21.55
N GLU A 534 -3.21 -39.55 -21.13
CA GLU A 534 -3.69 -38.17 -21.03
C GLU A 534 -2.75 -37.40 -20.10
N ARG A 535 -2.01 -36.46 -20.68
CA ARG A 535 -0.97 -35.68 -20.01
C ARG A 535 -1.66 -34.62 -19.14
N ARG A 536 -1.46 -34.69 -17.82
CA ARG A 536 -2.11 -33.82 -16.82
C ARG A 536 -1.23 -32.63 -16.48
N VAL A 537 -1.75 -31.42 -16.69
CA VAL A 537 -1.05 -30.16 -16.38
C VAL A 537 -1.80 -29.40 -15.29
N LEU A 538 -1.08 -29.00 -14.26
CA LEU A 538 -1.60 -28.09 -13.23
C LEU A 538 -1.23 -26.65 -13.60
N VAL A 539 -2.23 -25.80 -13.81
CA VAL A 539 -2.04 -24.37 -14.08
C VAL A 539 -2.30 -23.58 -12.79
N VAL A 540 -1.28 -22.88 -12.31
CA VAL A 540 -1.33 -22.04 -11.11
C VAL A 540 -1.18 -20.59 -11.55
N GLU A 541 -2.29 -19.86 -11.58
CA GLU A 541 -2.36 -18.48 -12.07
C GLU A 541 -3.43 -17.74 -11.26
N ASP A 542 -3.08 -16.56 -10.76
CA ASP A 542 -3.94 -15.75 -9.88
C ASP A 542 -5.07 -15.02 -10.66
N ASN A 543 -4.92 -14.84 -11.97
CA ASN A 543 -5.93 -14.21 -12.80
C ASN A 543 -6.85 -15.24 -13.47
N VAL A 544 -8.12 -15.28 -13.08
CA VAL A 544 -9.13 -16.24 -13.58
C VAL A 544 -9.31 -16.17 -15.11
N ILE A 545 -9.09 -15.00 -15.73
CA ILE A 545 -9.17 -14.84 -17.18
C ILE A 545 -7.99 -15.55 -17.85
N ASN A 546 -6.76 -15.30 -17.37
CA ASN A 546 -5.55 -15.95 -17.87
C ASN A 546 -5.63 -17.46 -17.67
N GLN A 547 -6.05 -17.89 -16.47
CA GLN A 547 -6.28 -19.28 -16.11
C GLN A 547 -7.18 -19.96 -17.15
N ARG A 548 -8.32 -19.33 -17.48
CA ARG A 548 -9.31 -19.88 -18.41
C ARG A 548 -8.82 -19.90 -19.86
N ILE A 549 -8.03 -18.91 -20.27
CA ILE A 549 -7.43 -18.87 -21.62
C ILE A 549 -6.38 -19.98 -21.76
N VAL A 550 -5.44 -20.05 -20.82
CA VAL A 550 -4.35 -21.05 -20.82
C VAL A 550 -4.92 -22.46 -20.72
N ALA A 551 -5.90 -22.68 -19.82
CA ALA A 551 -6.57 -23.97 -19.67
C ALA A 551 -7.25 -24.41 -20.96
N ARG A 552 -8.10 -23.55 -21.56
CA ARG A 552 -8.80 -23.87 -22.81
C ARG A 552 -7.83 -24.23 -23.94
N LYS A 553 -6.70 -23.52 -24.04
CA LYS A 553 -5.72 -23.77 -25.11
C LYS A 553 -4.96 -25.07 -24.89
N LEU A 554 -4.52 -25.34 -23.68
CA LEU A 554 -3.88 -26.62 -23.33
C LEU A 554 -4.86 -27.80 -23.52
N GLU A 555 -6.14 -27.64 -23.14
CA GLU A 555 -7.19 -28.62 -23.41
C GLU A 555 -7.39 -28.87 -24.91
N SER A 556 -7.38 -27.82 -25.74
CA SER A 556 -7.47 -27.96 -27.20
C SER A 556 -6.31 -28.71 -27.84
N LEU A 557 -5.17 -28.80 -27.13
CA LEU A 557 -3.97 -29.53 -27.53
C LEU A 557 -3.90 -30.94 -26.93
N GLY A 558 -4.95 -31.38 -26.23
CA GLY A 558 -5.08 -32.73 -25.68
C GLY A 558 -4.52 -32.93 -24.27
N PHE A 559 -4.22 -31.84 -23.55
CA PHE A 559 -3.85 -31.92 -22.13
C PHE A 559 -5.09 -31.93 -21.24
N GLN A 560 -5.04 -32.68 -20.13
CA GLN A 560 -6.03 -32.57 -19.08
C GLN A 560 -5.57 -31.50 -18.08
N VAL A 561 -6.29 -30.39 -18.02
CA VAL A 561 -5.87 -29.23 -17.21
C VAL A 561 -6.65 -29.17 -15.90
N THR A 562 -5.93 -29.03 -14.80
CA THR A 562 -6.50 -28.57 -13.53
C THR A 562 -5.96 -27.19 -13.25
N ALA A 563 -6.81 -26.26 -12.86
CA ALA A 563 -6.40 -24.88 -12.66
C ALA A 563 -6.75 -24.39 -11.25
N VAL A 564 -5.80 -23.70 -10.62
CA VAL A 564 -5.88 -23.19 -9.24
C VAL A 564 -5.35 -21.75 -9.16
N SER A 565 -5.68 -21.02 -8.11
CA SER A 565 -5.50 -19.56 -8.05
C SER A 565 -4.27 -19.10 -7.24
N ASN A 566 -3.59 -20.01 -6.53
CA ASN A 566 -2.43 -19.66 -5.70
C ASN A 566 -1.58 -20.89 -5.37
N GLY A 567 -0.38 -20.66 -4.83
CA GLY A 567 0.57 -21.72 -4.48
C GLY A 567 0.10 -22.69 -3.39
N ARG A 568 -0.83 -22.27 -2.51
CA ARG A 568 -1.38 -23.14 -1.45
C ARG A 568 -2.32 -24.18 -2.05
N GLU A 569 -3.26 -23.74 -2.88
CA GLU A 569 -4.16 -24.63 -3.62
C GLU A 569 -3.38 -25.58 -4.53
N ALA A 570 -2.28 -25.10 -5.13
CA ALA A 570 -1.40 -25.96 -5.92
C ALA A 570 -0.80 -27.09 -5.07
N LEU A 571 -0.31 -26.79 -3.86
CA LEU A 571 0.24 -27.79 -2.96
C LEU A 571 -0.81 -28.82 -2.54
N ASP A 572 -2.03 -28.35 -2.23
CA ASP A 572 -3.14 -29.22 -1.85
C ASP A 572 -3.52 -30.16 -3.00
N MET A 573 -3.51 -29.67 -4.24
CA MET A 573 -3.77 -30.49 -5.44
C MET A 573 -2.67 -31.51 -5.70
N VAL A 574 -1.40 -31.12 -5.58
CA VAL A 574 -0.24 -32.02 -5.80
C VAL A 574 -0.19 -33.15 -4.76
N GLN A 575 -0.72 -32.94 -3.55
CA GLN A 575 -0.86 -34.00 -2.56
C GLN A 575 -2.02 -34.97 -2.84
N GLN A 576 -3.07 -34.48 -3.50
CA GLN A 576 -4.29 -35.26 -3.79
C GLN A 576 -4.22 -35.99 -5.14
N SER A 577 -3.44 -35.48 -6.09
CA SER A 577 -3.40 -35.96 -7.47
C SER A 577 -2.00 -35.84 -8.06
N THR A 578 -1.69 -36.71 -9.01
CA THR A 578 -0.42 -36.67 -9.75
C THR A 578 -0.55 -35.83 -11.02
N PHE A 579 0.46 -35.01 -11.31
CA PHE A 579 0.54 -34.17 -12.49
C PHE A 579 1.84 -34.45 -13.24
N ASP A 580 1.83 -34.29 -14.56
CA ASP A 580 3.01 -34.47 -15.40
C ASP A 580 3.81 -33.18 -15.59
N CYS A 581 3.18 -32.02 -15.38
CA CYS A 581 3.83 -30.72 -15.37
C CYS A 581 3.01 -29.71 -14.55
N ILE A 582 3.70 -28.78 -13.90
CA ILE A 582 3.10 -27.63 -13.21
C ILE A 582 3.53 -26.36 -13.94
N LEU A 583 2.55 -25.59 -14.41
CA LEU A 583 2.76 -24.23 -14.87
C LEU A 583 2.53 -23.29 -13.69
N MET A 584 3.60 -22.67 -13.19
CA MET A 584 3.59 -21.93 -11.93
C MET A 584 3.85 -20.45 -12.17
N ASP A 585 2.84 -19.59 -11.97
CA ASP A 585 3.09 -18.15 -11.91
C ASP A 585 3.94 -17.78 -10.70
N GLN A 586 4.87 -16.84 -10.87
CA GLN A 586 5.79 -16.46 -9.82
C GLN A 586 5.11 -15.59 -8.76
N ALA A 587 4.38 -14.57 -9.19
CA ALA A 587 3.81 -13.54 -8.32
C ALA A 587 2.33 -13.84 -8.09
N MET A 588 2.01 -14.49 -6.96
CA MET A 588 0.64 -14.86 -6.61
C MET A 588 0.36 -14.58 -5.12
N PRO A 589 -0.89 -14.22 -4.75
CA PRO A 589 -1.28 -14.02 -3.37
C PRO A 589 -1.23 -15.32 -2.56
N VAL A 590 -1.26 -15.18 -1.23
CA VAL A 590 -1.26 -16.26 -0.23
C VAL A 590 0.06 -17.05 -0.17
N MET A 591 0.51 -17.58 -1.30
CA MET A 591 1.76 -18.32 -1.44
C MET A 591 2.31 -18.09 -2.85
N ASP A 592 3.46 -17.43 -2.93
CA ASP A 592 4.14 -17.13 -4.18
C ASP A 592 4.71 -18.41 -4.84
N GLY A 593 5.01 -18.32 -6.13
CA GLY A 593 5.48 -19.46 -6.91
C GLY A 593 6.80 -20.05 -6.40
N ASN A 594 7.73 -19.23 -5.90
CA ASN A 594 9.00 -19.73 -5.37
C ASN A 594 8.78 -20.52 -4.07
N SER A 595 7.96 -19.99 -3.17
CA SER A 595 7.57 -20.65 -1.93
C SER A 595 6.80 -21.95 -2.20
N ALA A 596 5.88 -21.94 -3.18
CA ALA A 596 5.15 -23.13 -3.61
C ALA A 596 6.07 -24.19 -4.21
N THR A 597 6.99 -23.80 -5.10
CA THR A 597 7.98 -24.73 -5.68
C THR A 597 8.87 -25.35 -4.60
N ARG A 598 9.37 -24.56 -3.63
CA ARG A 598 10.14 -25.12 -2.50
C ARG A 598 9.33 -26.15 -1.73
N ALA A 599 8.06 -25.86 -1.45
CA ALA A 599 7.18 -26.81 -0.76
C ALA A 599 6.94 -28.10 -1.58
N VAL A 600 6.75 -27.98 -2.91
CA VAL A 600 6.66 -29.15 -3.81
C VAL A 600 7.96 -29.98 -3.77
N ARG A 601 9.13 -29.33 -3.86
CA ARG A 601 10.43 -30.02 -3.76
C ARG A 601 10.66 -30.66 -2.39
N ASP A 602 10.15 -30.07 -1.32
CA ASP A 602 10.19 -30.70 0.00
C ASP A 602 9.31 -31.96 0.06
N LEU A 603 8.16 -31.99 -0.61
CA LEU A 603 7.36 -33.22 -0.74
C LEU A 603 8.08 -34.31 -1.54
N GLU A 604 8.85 -33.94 -2.57
CA GLU A 604 9.67 -34.88 -3.34
C GLU A 604 10.75 -35.55 -2.49
N LYS A 605 11.38 -34.80 -1.58
CA LYS A 605 12.33 -35.37 -0.60
C LYS A 605 11.67 -36.39 0.33
N HIS A 606 10.36 -36.29 0.54
CA HIS A 606 9.57 -37.21 1.38
C HIS A 606 8.91 -38.34 0.58
N GLY A 607 9.38 -38.61 -0.65
CA GLY A 607 9.00 -39.80 -1.43
C GLY A 607 7.98 -39.55 -2.54
N MET A 608 7.63 -38.30 -2.84
CA MET A 608 6.87 -37.94 -4.04
C MET A 608 7.77 -37.99 -5.28
N ALA A 609 7.24 -38.45 -6.42
CA ALA A 609 7.95 -38.42 -7.69
C ALA A 609 8.17 -36.97 -8.15
N HIS A 610 9.30 -36.71 -8.81
CA HIS A 610 9.62 -35.38 -9.29
C HIS A 610 8.63 -34.91 -10.36
N ILE A 611 8.07 -33.72 -10.18
CA ILE A 611 7.14 -33.11 -11.14
C ILE A 611 7.81 -31.88 -11.77
N PRO A 612 7.98 -31.81 -13.10
CA PRO A 612 8.53 -30.65 -13.76
C PRO A 612 7.71 -29.38 -13.48
N VAL A 613 8.36 -28.33 -13.00
CA VAL A 613 7.76 -27.01 -12.74
C VAL A 613 8.29 -26.01 -13.76
N LEU A 614 7.43 -25.57 -14.68
CA LEU A 614 7.69 -24.45 -15.57
C LEU A 614 7.27 -23.16 -14.88
N GLY A 615 8.25 -22.39 -14.44
CA GLY A 615 8.05 -21.08 -13.86
C GLY A 615 7.61 -20.06 -14.90
N VAL A 616 6.63 -19.24 -14.55
CA VAL A 616 6.14 -18.16 -15.39
C VAL A 616 6.44 -16.84 -14.71
N THR A 617 7.19 -15.96 -15.37
CA THR A 617 7.62 -14.69 -14.76
C THR A 617 7.30 -13.46 -15.58
N ALA A 618 7.00 -12.41 -14.84
CA ALA A 618 6.85 -11.04 -15.29
C ALA A 618 8.18 -10.26 -15.26
N ASN A 619 9.35 -10.88 -15.13
CA ASN A 619 10.61 -10.14 -15.20
C ASN A 619 11.68 -10.88 -15.98
N VAL A 620 12.45 -10.12 -16.76
CA VAL A 620 13.55 -10.66 -17.60
C VAL A 620 14.90 -10.47 -16.91
N ARG A 621 14.92 -9.97 -15.67
CA ARG A 621 16.16 -9.80 -14.90
C ARG A 621 16.78 -11.15 -14.57
N ALA A 622 18.08 -11.27 -14.82
CA ALA A 622 18.85 -12.48 -14.59
C ALA A 622 18.80 -12.95 -13.12
N GLU A 623 18.78 -12.00 -12.17
CA GLU A 623 18.69 -12.31 -10.73
C GLU A 623 17.39 -13.05 -10.39
N GLN A 624 16.25 -12.59 -10.91
CA GLN A 624 14.95 -13.20 -10.62
C GLN A 624 14.80 -14.58 -11.28
N GLN A 625 15.34 -14.77 -12.48
CA GLN A 625 15.42 -16.10 -13.09
C GLN A 625 16.32 -17.03 -12.29
N ALA A 626 17.44 -16.52 -11.75
CA ALA A 626 18.32 -17.29 -10.89
C ALA A 626 17.63 -17.67 -9.58
N GLU A 627 16.82 -16.79 -8.99
CA GLU A 627 16.03 -17.09 -7.80
C GLU A 627 14.96 -18.16 -8.05
N MET A 628 14.26 -18.10 -9.19
CA MET A 628 13.26 -19.11 -9.57
C MET A 628 13.90 -20.50 -9.76
N LYS A 629 15.06 -20.55 -10.42
CA LYS A 629 15.84 -21.80 -10.55
C LYS A 629 16.38 -22.27 -9.20
N ALA A 630 16.85 -21.37 -8.35
CA ALA A 630 17.31 -21.69 -7.01
C ALA A 630 16.18 -22.17 -6.08
N ALA A 631 14.94 -21.72 -6.31
CA ALA A 631 13.75 -22.24 -5.63
C ALA A 631 13.38 -23.67 -6.08
N GLY A 632 13.94 -24.13 -7.20
CA GLY A 632 13.79 -25.49 -7.72
C GLY A 632 12.92 -25.61 -8.97
N MET A 633 12.62 -24.51 -9.67
CA MET A 633 11.90 -24.58 -10.96
C MET A 633 12.83 -25.11 -12.06
N ASP A 634 12.31 -25.98 -12.93
CA ASP A 634 13.11 -26.68 -13.94
C ASP A 634 13.40 -25.83 -15.16
N ASP A 635 12.45 -24.98 -15.55
CA ASP A 635 12.64 -23.95 -16.56
C ASP A 635 11.76 -22.73 -16.26
N VAL A 636 12.04 -21.61 -16.94
CA VAL A 636 11.34 -20.33 -16.75
C VAL A 636 10.98 -19.70 -18.09
N ILE A 637 9.70 -19.44 -18.31
CA ILE A 637 9.18 -18.67 -19.45
C ILE A 637 8.80 -17.25 -19.01
N HIS A 638 9.09 -16.25 -19.85
CA HIS A 638 8.75 -14.86 -19.57
C HIS A 638 7.42 -14.48 -20.23
N LYS A 639 6.52 -13.86 -19.48
CA LYS A 639 5.33 -13.20 -20.02
C LYS A 639 5.77 -11.88 -20.73
N PRO A 640 5.06 -11.39 -21.77
CA PRO A 640 4.06 -12.12 -22.54
C PRO A 640 4.75 -13.18 -23.40
N TYR A 641 4.18 -14.38 -23.43
CA TYR A 641 4.67 -15.51 -24.24
C TYR A 641 3.65 -15.88 -25.30
N LYS A 642 4.11 -16.47 -26.39
CA LYS A 642 3.23 -17.10 -27.37
C LYS A 642 2.81 -18.47 -26.86
N MET A 643 1.59 -18.89 -27.16
CA MET A 643 1.11 -20.22 -26.73
C MET A 643 1.95 -21.35 -27.31
N ARG A 644 2.49 -21.18 -28.52
CA ARG A 644 3.41 -22.14 -29.13
C ARG A 644 4.67 -22.34 -28.31
N ASP A 645 5.32 -21.26 -27.90
CA ASP A 645 6.57 -21.30 -27.12
C ASP A 645 6.34 -21.92 -25.74
N LEU A 646 5.17 -21.64 -25.13
CA LEU A 646 4.74 -22.27 -23.88
C LEU A 646 4.60 -23.79 -24.04
N CYS A 647 3.90 -24.24 -25.08
CA CYS A 647 3.67 -25.66 -25.33
C CYS A 647 4.96 -26.40 -25.66
N ASP A 648 5.83 -25.80 -26.47
CA ASP A 648 7.14 -26.37 -26.81
C ASP A 648 7.99 -26.62 -25.55
N ARG A 649 7.96 -25.69 -24.58
CA ARG A 649 8.66 -25.87 -23.29
C ARG A 649 8.03 -26.91 -22.39
N ILE A 650 6.70 -26.93 -22.28
CA ILE A 650 5.99 -27.97 -21.50
C ILE A 650 6.32 -29.35 -22.09
N GLN A 651 6.31 -29.50 -23.42
CA GLN A 651 6.67 -30.76 -24.06
C GLN A 651 8.14 -31.13 -23.84
N GLN A 652 9.08 -30.18 -23.91
CA GLN A 652 10.49 -30.42 -23.61
C GLN A 652 10.72 -30.90 -22.17
N LEU A 653 9.99 -30.33 -21.20
CA LEU A 653 10.08 -30.72 -19.78
C LEU A 653 9.46 -32.09 -19.51
N MET A 654 8.47 -32.49 -20.30
CA MET A 654 7.74 -33.74 -20.12
C MET A 654 8.37 -34.96 -20.82
N GLY A 655 9.36 -34.76 -21.70
CA GLY A 655 9.97 -35.82 -22.50
C GLY A 655 9.28 -36.09 -23.83
#